data_AF-A0AA37MEQ2-F1
#
_entry.id   AF-A0AA37MEQ2-F1
#
_cell.length_a   1.000
_cell.length_b   1.000
_cell.length_c   1.000
_cell.angle_alpha   90.00
_cell.angle_beta   90.00
_cell.angle_gamma   90.00
#
_symmetry.space_group_name_H-M   'P 1'
#
loop_
_entity.id
_entity.type
_entity.pdbx_description
1 polymer ?
#
loop_
_entity_poly.entity_id
_entity_poly.type
_entity_poly.pdbx_seq_one_letter_code
_entity_poly.pdbx_strand_id
1 'polypeptide(L)'
;MKLLKKYLSTCFIAIPLHWVGIVPQHDTPVTLGIPFAPGELKSSTSLVLADAQGKTYPSESWTQAYWPDGSVKWAAVSALAPSNNKDLQIIRSLKKSSKNSTKKSKLSISPASFTVTTGKMTAYFSLQGKHVIDSIYVGHQKVTDAVEFVTDSKSPAIVDQVLLEHQGPIRTIVRVQGHLHQKKFPFDVRLYFYQGSDIIKLVNTLTIDAEPSEQGLKAIGIRAQVPLREQLYNRHVAFTYNQGKVWSESVQPLDGRRVLTLQQGVRQRAGHLHNLQVDQVAGKRIPEYKAFDKINQNLIDNWAKWDEYRLSQITDNACSIQKKANSSRPWLGTFTTGHGDGYAFVGDVSGGLGLFLKDFWQSYPSAFTLQNMRSYQAQATVWLWSPYAEPMDLRHYDDVAHDLNASYEDVQPGLSTPVGIARTSVVYLQPSEGYQGQTDISTRSQILTEDAQLLPTPEYLHEKRAFGIWSLPDSSTANARLVEKKLEHYIQYYQQQVKQYKWYGFWNYGDFMHAFDEERGMWRYDVGGYAWDNTELGTPLWLWYSFLRSGRKDIWDMAVAMTRHNAEVDVYHLGPWAGLGSRHNVSHWGCGAKEARISQVSWNRFLYYLTADERTGDLMHAVKDADQKLYELDPMRLAEPRSKYPSTAPARLRIGPDWVSYVANWMTEWERTGNTVYRDKIIAGMKSIGQLPHGLFTGNKALGYDPATGKITYEGDPKRQNTNHLLSIMGGFETINELSDMIKEPTFYRAWYEHARDFERNSQEISGNHQRIIRLEAYAAQQSHDTQLATKTWNDLLGRHRNHKAGQKQPTISTNEAASWSLAAIYTQEVLKWASPDTAAEKPIWIVESESPYHEIHLGDTIDIKAPKGLTLWYTQKLKAPVTITYQASIVDEGKVGDRLSDLNCFWMATDPQASTIFDRMDWRQGNFLRSYSLKQYYLGFGGNSNTTTRFRLYDGNDNAEKNAELRPAIIKEYTDQDHLLKANHWYTIRIVVKQDSTAIYFDGEKIADYQGKDALTSGWFGIRTTQAHLRFTSFQIKEHNF
;
A
#
# COMPACT_ATOMS: atom_id res chain seq x y z
N MET A 1 7.70 -42.48 13.01
CA MET A 1 6.51 -42.05 12.24
C MET A 1 5.38 -41.41 13.06
N LYS A 2 4.99 -41.90 14.25
CA LYS A 2 3.93 -41.24 15.08
C LYS A 2 4.33 -39.88 15.67
N LEU A 3 5.62 -39.64 15.94
CA LEU A 3 6.14 -38.34 16.38
C LEU A 3 6.21 -37.30 15.24
N LEU A 4 6.52 -37.73 14.01
CA LEU A 4 6.49 -36.86 12.82
C LEU A 4 5.05 -36.42 12.47
N LYS A 5 4.07 -37.32 12.61
CA LYS A 5 2.64 -36.98 12.46
C LYS A 5 2.13 -36.03 13.55
N LYS A 6 2.71 -36.05 14.75
CA LYS A 6 2.35 -35.12 15.83
C LYS A 6 2.96 -33.72 15.59
N TYR A 7 4.18 -33.64 15.06
CA TYR A 7 4.82 -32.38 14.64
C TYR A 7 4.14 -31.75 13.42
N LEU A 8 3.70 -32.56 12.44
CA LEU A 8 2.95 -32.09 11.27
C LEU A 8 1.48 -31.73 11.59
N SER A 9 0.97 -32.12 12.77
CA SER A 9 -0.37 -31.73 13.25
C SER A 9 -0.39 -30.44 14.09
N THR A 10 0.78 -29.84 14.34
CA THR A 10 0.96 -28.65 15.21
C THR A 10 1.69 -27.51 14.50
N CYS A 11 1.54 -27.37 13.18
CA CYS A 11 2.01 -26.18 12.49
C CYS A 11 1.08 -25.01 12.88
N PHE A 12 1.46 -24.30 13.95
CA PHE A 12 0.87 -23.01 14.30
C PHE A 12 1.25 -22.04 13.19
N ILE A 13 0.34 -21.78 12.25
CA ILE A 13 0.48 -20.62 11.37
C ILE A 13 0.21 -19.41 12.26
N ALA A 14 1.28 -18.75 12.67
CA ALA A 14 1.26 -17.44 13.31
C ALA A 14 1.37 -16.39 12.20
N ILE A 15 0.34 -15.57 12.05
CA ILE A 15 0.26 -14.53 11.03
C ILE A 15 0.63 -13.22 11.72
N PRO A 16 1.80 -12.64 11.41
CA PRO A 16 2.27 -11.44 12.08
C PRO A 16 1.39 -10.25 11.69
N LEU A 17 1.03 -9.42 12.66
CA LEU A 17 0.27 -8.20 12.44
C LEU A 17 1.11 -6.97 12.82
N HIS A 18 0.71 -5.82 12.28
CA HIS A 18 1.22 -4.51 12.67
C HIS A 18 0.07 -3.50 12.70
N TRP A 19 0.23 -2.47 13.53
CA TRP A 19 -0.62 -1.28 13.47
C TRP A 19 -0.15 -0.37 12.35
N VAL A 20 -1.08 0.06 11.51
CA VAL A 20 -0.89 1.14 10.54
C VAL A 20 -1.05 2.45 11.30
N GLY A 21 0.06 3.16 11.50
CA GLY A 21 0.11 4.37 12.33
C GLY A 21 0.61 4.05 13.74
N ILE A 22 -0.02 4.65 14.76
CA ILE A 22 0.39 4.45 16.16
C ILE A 22 -0.27 3.23 16.79
N VAL A 23 0.34 2.72 17.86
CA VAL A 23 -0.28 1.71 18.72
C VAL A 23 -1.36 2.37 19.60
N PRO A 24 -2.63 1.94 19.56
CA PRO A 24 -3.68 2.55 20.35
C PRO A 24 -3.46 2.42 21.86
N GLN A 25 -3.73 3.49 22.60
CA GLN A 25 -3.64 3.49 24.07
C GLN A 25 -4.89 2.91 24.77
N HIS A 26 -5.90 2.54 23.99
CA HIS A 26 -7.19 2.01 24.46
C HIS A 26 -7.56 0.76 23.68
N ASP A 27 -8.42 -0.06 24.27
CA ASP A 27 -8.96 -1.24 23.60
C ASP A 27 -9.72 -0.79 22.34
N THR A 28 -9.30 -1.30 21.20
CA THR A 28 -9.69 -0.77 19.89
C THR A 28 -10.44 -1.83 19.09
N PRO A 29 -11.68 -1.57 18.65
CA PRO A 29 -12.36 -2.43 17.70
C PRO A 29 -11.57 -2.53 16.40
N VAL A 30 -11.27 -3.75 15.97
CA VAL A 30 -10.55 -4.00 14.71
C VAL A 30 -11.31 -5.01 13.87
N THR A 31 -11.38 -4.76 12.57
CA THR A 31 -11.69 -5.77 11.56
C THR A 31 -10.56 -5.74 10.54
N LEU A 32 -9.99 -6.91 10.24
CA LEU A 32 -8.86 -7.05 9.34
C LEU A 32 -9.04 -8.25 8.42
N GLY A 33 -8.54 -8.14 7.20
CA GLY A 33 -8.50 -9.23 6.25
C GLY A 33 -7.12 -9.86 6.09
N ILE A 34 -7.13 -11.14 5.74
CA ILE A 34 -5.96 -12.00 5.77
C ILE A 34 -5.95 -12.87 4.50
N PRO A 35 -4.94 -12.74 3.63
CA PRO A 35 -4.81 -13.59 2.46
C PRO A 35 -4.21 -14.96 2.82
N PHE A 36 -4.52 -15.97 2.01
CA PHE A 36 -3.94 -17.32 2.11
C PHE A 36 -3.59 -17.85 0.72
N ALA A 37 -2.55 -18.67 0.61
CA ALA A 37 -2.22 -19.34 -0.64
C ALA A 37 -3.23 -20.46 -0.97
N PRO A 38 -3.35 -20.88 -2.25
CA PRO A 38 -4.20 -22.00 -2.64
C PRO A 38 -3.92 -23.25 -1.80
N GLY A 39 -4.98 -23.84 -1.24
CA GLY A 39 -4.92 -25.03 -0.39
C GLY A 39 -4.43 -24.81 1.04
N GLU A 40 -3.93 -23.62 1.40
CA GLU A 40 -3.35 -23.33 2.72
C GLU A 40 -4.41 -23.37 3.84
N LEU A 41 -5.58 -22.77 3.59
CA LEU A 41 -6.67 -22.72 4.55
C LEU A 41 -7.99 -23.20 3.93
N LYS A 42 -8.62 -24.20 4.55
CA LYS A 42 -9.93 -24.72 4.11
C LYS A 42 -11.13 -24.00 4.73
N SER A 43 -10.96 -23.39 5.90
CA SER A 43 -12.03 -22.70 6.63
C SER A 43 -11.45 -21.64 7.55
N SER A 44 -12.07 -20.46 7.58
CA SER A 44 -11.69 -19.33 8.43
C SER A 44 -12.05 -19.52 9.91
N THR A 45 -12.98 -20.42 10.26
CA THR A 45 -13.60 -20.50 11.60
C THR A 45 -12.64 -20.79 12.75
N SER A 46 -11.39 -21.15 12.46
CA SER A 46 -10.34 -21.39 13.46
C SER A 46 -9.41 -20.21 13.71
N LEU A 47 -9.57 -19.09 12.99
CA LEU A 47 -8.70 -17.91 13.13
C LEU A 47 -9.12 -17.06 14.33
N VAL A 48 -8.16 -16.74 15.20
CA VAL A 48 -8.36 -15.91 16.40
C VAL A 48 -7.18 -14.95 16.59
N LEU A 49 -7.47 -13.76 17.14
CA LEU A 49 -6.46 -12.81 17.58
C LEU A 49 -5.76 -13.34 18.83
N ALA A 50 -4.43 -13.24 18.87
CA ALA A 50 -3.60 -13.57 20.02
C ALA A 50 -2.44 -12.59 20.15
N ASP A 51 -1.83 -12.52 21.33
CA ASP A 51 -0.54 -11.86 21.52
C ASP A 51 0.64 -12.82 21.29
N ALA A 52 1.87 -12.29 21.34
CA ALA A 52 3.10 -13.06 21.20
C ALA A 52 3.27 -14.20 22.24
N GLN A 53 2.60 -14.11 23.39
CA GLN A 53 2.60 -15.16 24.43
C GLN A 53 1.53 -16.23 24.18
N GLY A 54 0.73 -16.09 23.12
CA GLY A 54 -0.32 -17.03 22.74
C GLY A 54 -1.62 -16.88 23.54
N LYS A 55 -1.78 -15.78 24.30
CA LYS A 55 -3.06 -15.48 24.94
C LYS A 55 -4.02 -15.00 23.86
N THR A 56 -5.13 -15.71 23.72
CA THR A 56 -6.16 -15.44 22.71
C THR A 56 -7.19 -14.42 23.20
N TYR A 57 -7.66 -13.58 22.28
CA TYR A 57 -8.72 -12.60 22.51
C TYR A 57 -10.02 -13.04 21.84
N PRO A 58 -11.20 -12.72 22.41
CA PRO A 58 -12.48 -13.00 21.75
C PRO A 58 -12.48 -12.43 20.34
N SER A 59 -12.72 -13.31 19.36
CA SER A 59 -12.64 -13.00 17.93
C SER A 59 -13.80 -13.69 17.20
N GLU A 60 -14.21 -13.11 16.10
CA GLU A 60 -15.03 -13.78 15.08
C GLU A 60 -14.29 -13.77 13.74
N SER A 61 -14.57 -14.74 12.88
CA SER A 61 -13.91 -14.85 11.58
C SER A 61 -14.82 -15.46 10.52
N TRP A 62 -14.68 -14.98 9.28
CA TRP A 62 -15.46 -15.41 8.12
C TRP A 62 -14.61 -15.37 6.84
N THR A 63 -15.07 -16.04 5.79
CA THR A 63 -14.39 -16.03 4.50
C THR A 63 -14.89 -14.86 3.65
N GLN A 64 -13.98 -14.13 3.03
CA GLN A 64 -14.27 -13.02 2.11
C GLN A 64 -14.19 -13.45 0.64
N ALA A 65 -13.27 -14.37 0.32
CA ALA A 65 -13.09 -14.90 -1.03
C ALA A 65 -12.46 -16.30 -1.03
N TYR A 66 -12.63 -17.00 -2.15
CA TYR A 66 -12.18 -18.36 -2.38
C TYR A 66 -11.27 -18.45 -3.61
N TRP A 67 -10.30 -19.36 -3.54
CA TRP A 67 -9.57 -19.83 -4.70
C TRP A 67 -10.44 -20.78 -5.54
N PRO A 68 -10.08 -21.04 -6.82
CA PRO A 68 -10.82 -21.96 -7.68
C PRO A 68 -10.94 -23.39 -7.14
N ASP A 69 -10.00 -23.83 -6.29
CA ASP A 69 -10.02 -25.14 -5.63
C ASP A 69 -10.97 -25.18 -4.40
N GLY A 70 -11.64 -24.07 -4.09
CA GLY A 70 -12.55 -23.91 -2.95
C GLY A 70 -11.85 -23.60 -1.63
N SER A 71 -10.51 -23.50 -1.60
CA SER A 71 -9.79 -23.03 -0.42
C SER A 71 -10.00 -21.53 -0.20
N VAL A 72 -9.79 -21.06 1.03
CA VAL A 72 -9.94 -19.64 1.39
C VAL A 72 -8.82 -18.84 0.71
N LYS A 73 -9.19 -17.83 -0.07
CA LYS A 73 -8.26 -16.82 -0.64
C LYS A 73 -8.08 -15.65 0.31
N TRP A 74 -9.18 -15.16 0.87
CA TRP A 74 -9.20 -14.12 1.90
C TRP A 74 -10.14 -14.51 3.03
N ALA A 75 -9.68 -14.39 4.27
CA ALA A 75 -10.52 -14.40 5.46
C ALA A 75 -10.61 -12.99 6.06
N ALA A 76 -11.59 -12.77 6.92
CA ALA A 76 -11.66 -11.62 7.80
C ALA A 76 -11.69 -12.09 9.26
N VAL A 77 -11.14 -11.27 10.15
CA VAL A 77 -11.20 -11.43 11.59
C VAL A 77 -11.66 -10.11 12.20
N SER A 78 -12.60 -10.18 13.13
CA SER A 78 -13.04 -9.03 13.95
C SER A 78 -12.81 -9.34 15.43
N ALA A 79 -12.25 -8.37 16.16
CA ALA A 79 -11.89 -8.49 17.56
C ALA A 79 -11.89 -7.12 18.26
N LEU A 80 -11.87 -7.14 19.59
CA LEU A 80 -11.46 -5.97 20.38
C LEU A 80 -9.98 -6.14 20.71
N ALA A 81 -9.11 -5.40 20.02
CA ALA A 81 -7.67 -5.47 20.23
C ALA A 81 -7.30 -4.77 21.55
N PRO A 82 -6.42 -5.37 22.37
CA PRO A 82 -6.04 -4.78 23.66
C PRO A 82 -5.19 -3.52 23.48
N SER A 83 -5.41 -2.54 24.36
CA SER A 83 -4.60 -1.32 24.46
C SER A 83 -3.09 -1.59 24.62
N ASN A 84 -2.28 -0.65 24.11
CA ASN A 84 -0.81 -0.61 24.26
C ASN A 84 -0.09 -1.89 23.81
N ASN A 85 -0.71 -2.70 22.94
CA ASN A 85 -0.14 -3.95 22.47
C ASN A 85 0.23 -3.86 21.00
N LYS A 86 1.53 -3.97 20.72
CA LYS A 86 2.09 -4.00 19.36
C LYS A 86 2.35 -5.41 18.84
N ASP A 87 2.42 -6.40 19.73
CA ASP A 87 2.87 -7.76 19.44
C ASP A 87 1.66 -8.69 19.27
N LEU A 88 0.77 -8.31 18.34
CA LEU A 88 -0.44 -9.05 18.00
C LEU A 88 -0.23 -9.93 16.76
N GLN A 89 -0.93 -11.06 16.73
CA GLN A 89 -0.87 -12.04 15.66
C GLN A 89 -2.22 -12.74 15.48
N ILE A 90 -2.47 -13.30 14.31
CA ILE A 90 -3.56 -14.27 14.13
C ILE A 90 -2.99 -15.67 14.22
N ILE A 91 -3.64 -16.52 15.02
CA ILE A 91 -3.29 -17.93 15.13
C ILE A 91 -4.47 -18.81 14.76
N ARG A 92 -4.16 -20.05 14.36
CA ARG A 92 -5.17 -21.09 14.19
C ARG A 92 -5.43 -21.82 15.50
N SER A 93 -6.60 -21.64 16.10
CA SER A 93 -7.01 -22.37 17.30
C SER A 93 -7.42 -23.80 16.96
N LEU A 94 -6.72 -24.78 17.56
CA LEU A 94 -7.04 -26.21 17.49
C LEU A 94 -8.09 -26.64 18.53
N LYS A 95 -8.42 -25.78 19.50
CA LYS A 95 -9.46 -26.07 20.48
C LYS A 95 -10.81 -25.91 19.78
N LYS A 96 -11.55 -27.01 19.57
CA LYS A 96 -13.02 -26.94 19.36
C LYS A 96 -13.54 -25.97 20.41
N SER A 97 -14.19 -24.89 20.00
CA SER A 97 -14.69 -23.85 20.90
C SER A 97 -15.33 -24.53 22.12
N SER A 98 -14.64 -24.55 23.26
CA SER A 98 -15.34 -24.81 24.49
C SER A 98 -16.37 -23.70 24.55
N LYS A 99 -17.59 -24.01 24.97
CA LYS A 99 -18.59 -23.03 25.37
C LYS A 99 -18.08 -22.28 26.61
N ASN A 100 -16.88 -21.71 26.57
CA ASN A 100 -16.41 -20.77 27.55
C ASN A 100 -17.33 -19.57 27.38
N SER A 101 -18.22 -19.46 28.36
CA SER A 101 -19.13 -18.37 28.58
C SER A 101 -18.34 -17.06 28.73
N THR A 102 -17.87 -16.49 27.63
CA THR A 102 -17.89 -15.04 27.54
C THR A 102 -19.35 -14.66 27.73
N LYS A 103 -19.66 -13.81 28.72
CA LYS A 103 -20.99 -13.22 28.83
C LYS A 103 -21.30 -12.64 27.45
N LYS A 104 -22.19 -13.31 26.70
CA LYS A 104 -22.59 -12.89 25.35
C LYS A 104 -22.93 -11.40 25.43
N SER A 105 -22.48 -10.59 24.46
CA SER A 105 -23.22 -9.39 24.11
C SER A 105 -24.67 -9.82 23.94
N LYS A 106 -25.54 -9.36 24.84
CA LYS A 106 -26.94 -9.75 24.86
C LYS A 106 -27.63 -8.88 23.83
N LEU A 107 -27.55 -9.26 22.55
CA LEU A 107 -28.46 -8.73 21.55
C LEU A 107 -29.87 -9.26 21.90
N SER A 108 -30.80 -8.35 22.10
CA SER A 108 -32.21 -8.67 22.29
C SER A 108 -32.97 -8.13 21.10
N ILE A 109 -33.50 -9.01 20.27
CA ILE A 109 -34.35 -8.67 19.13
C ILE A 109 -35.80 -8.90 19.56
N SER A 110 -36.66 -7.89 19.37
CA SER A 110 -38.11 -8.03 19.50
C SER A 110 -38.78 -7.79 18.14
N PRO A 111 -40.02 -8.26 17.91
CA PRO A 111 -40.72 -8.05 16.64
C PRO A 111 -40.93 -6.58 16.23
N ALA A 112 -40.82 -5.63 17.17
CA ALA A 112 -41.10 -4.21 16.94
C ALA A 112 -39.86 -3.31 17.09
N SER A 113 -38.73 -3.83 17.56
CA SER A 113 -37.53 -3.05 17.84
C SER A 113 -36.25 -3.88 17.90
N PHE A 114 -35.14 -3.26 17.54
CA PHE A 114 -33.81 -3.81 17.81
C PHE A 114 -33.21 -3.16 19.06
N THR A 115 -32.55 -3.97 19.88
CA THR A 115 -31.75 -3.49 21.01
C THR A 115 -30.36 -4.09 20.93
N VAL A 116 -29.35 -3.23 20.81
CA VAL A 116 -27.94 -3.60 20.73
C VAL A 116 -27.22 -3.21 22.02
N THR A 117 -26.71 -4.20 22.76
CA THR A 117 -25.92 -3.98 23.98
C THR A 117 -24.47 -4.44 23.77
N THR A 118 -23.53 -3.52 23.92
CA THR A 118 -22.08 -3.82 23.81
C THR A 118 -21.46 -4.26 25.13
N GLY A 119 -22.16 -4.05 26.24
CA GLY A 119 -21.64 -4.20 27.61
C GLY A 119 -21.14 -2.90 28.21
N LYS A 120 -20.89 -1.87 27.40
CA LYS A 120 -20.61 -0.48 27.84
C LYS A 120 -21.82 0.43 27.65
N MET A 121 -22.60 0.18 26.61
CA MET A 121 -23.82 0.94 26.31
C MET A 121 -24.90 0.07 25.68
N THR A 122 -26.11 0.61 25.58
CA THR A 122 -27.25 0.00 24.89
C THR A 122 -27.93 1.00 23.96
N ALA A 123 -28.11 0.63 22.69
CA ALA A 123 -28.80 1.39 21.66
C ALA A 123 -30.13 0.75 21.27
N TYR A 124 -31.16 1.56 21.04
CA TYR A 124 -32.51 1.13 20.67
C TYR A 124 -32.91 1.66 19.29
N PHE A 125 -33.64 0.85 18.53
CA PHE A 125 -34.08 1.15 17.18
C PHE A 125 -35.53 0.74 16.95
N SER A 126 -36.31 1.62 16.34
CA SER A 126 -37.59 1.33 15.72
C SER A 126 -37.36 0.87 14.29
N LEU A 127 -38.22 -0.02 13.79
CA LEU A 127 -38.04 -0.58 12.43
C LEU A 127 -38.41 0.40 11.31
N GLN A 128 -39.09 1.48 11.64
CA GLN A 128 -39.58 2.53 10.74
C GLN A 128 -39.74 3.85 11.50
N GLY A 129 -39.71 4.99 10.81
CA GLY A 129 -39.98 6.29 11.42
C GLY A 129 -39.03 7.38 10.95
N LYS A 130 -38.54 8.21 11.88
CA LYS A 130 -37.67 9.35 11.58
C LYS A 130 -36.25 9.20 12.12
N HIS A 131 -36.04 8.30 13.08
CA HIS A 131 -34.78 8.20 13.79
C HIS A 131 -33.95 7.03 13.26
N VAL A 132 -32.66 7.29 13.06
CA VAL A 132 -31.63 6.29 12.77
C VAL A 132 -31.27 5.52 14.05
N ILE A 133 -31.33 6.17 15.22
CA ILE A 133 -31.23 5.55 16.54
C ILE A 133 -32.27 6.22 17.43
N ASP A 134 -33.12 5.46 18.12
CA ASP A 134 -34.13 6.04 19.01
C ASP A 134 -33.55 6.47 20.35
N SER A 135 -32.64 5.70 20.93
CA SER A 135 -32.00 6.14 22.17
C SER A 135 -30.72 5.36 22.45
N ILE A 136 -29.85 5.98 23.24
CA ILE A 136 -28.61 5.38 23.71
C ILE A 136 -28.51 5.54 25.22
N TYR A 137 -28.13 4.45 25.90
CA TYR A 137 -27.97 4.37 27.35
C TYR A 137 -26.55 3.95 27.72
N VAL A 138 -25.99 4.59 28.74
CA VAL A 138 -24.77 4.16 29.45
C VAL A 138 -25.20 3.70 30.84
N GLY A 139 -25.02 2.41 31.14
CA GLY A 139 -25.65 1.80 32.31
C GLY A 139 -27.18 1.97 32.28
N HIS A 140 -27.75 2.61 33.30
CA HIS A 140 -29.17 2.97 33.35
C HIS A 140 -29.48 4.39 32.87
N GLN A 141 -28.44 5.18 32.59
CA GLN A 141 -28.59 6.57 32.22
C GLN A 141 -28.80 6.68 30.71
N LYS A 142 -29.98 7.15 30.30
CA LYS A 142 -30.21 7.56 28.90
C LYS A 142 -29.35 8.78 28.61
N VAL A 143 -28.51 8.75 27.58
CA VAL A 143 -27.64 9.88 27.16
C VAL A 143 -27.98 10.44 25.78
N THR A 144 -28.82 9.74 25.01
CA THR A 144 -29.34 10.23 23.73
C THR A 144 -30.80 9.82 23.59
N ASP A 145 -31.66 10.76 23.19
CA ASP A 145 -33.12 10.59 22.99
C ASP A 145 -33.54 10.37 21.53
N ALA A 146 -32.67 10.67 20.57
CA ALA A 146 -32.84 10.37 19.15
C ALA A 146 -31.55 10.73 18.39
N VAL A 147 -31.29 10.03 17.28
CA VAL A 147 -30.35 10.42 16.22
C VAL A 147 -31.11 10.41 14.90
N GLU A 148 -31.07 11.51 14.16
CA GLU A 148 -31.86 11.71 12.93
C GLU A 148 -31.07 12.48 11.87
N PHE A 149 -31.45 12.31 10.60
CA PHE A 149 -30.97 13.18 9.53
C PHE A 149 -31.75 14.48 9.48
N VAL A 150 -31.06 15.57 9.18
CA VAL A 150 -31.65 16.91 9.07
C VAL A 150 -31.13 17.61 7.82
N THR A 151 -32.03 18.37 7.18
CA THR A 151 -31.72 19.22 6.03
C THR A 151 -32.25 20.63 6.27
N ASP A 152 -32.01 21.55 5.34
CA ASP A 152 -32.64 22.88 5.34
C ASP A 152 -34.12 22.84 4.89
N SER A 153 -34.61 21.68 4.43
CA SER A 153 -36.00 21.49 4.06
C SER A 153 -36.94 21.40 5.25
N LYS A 154 -38.18 21.85 5.06
CA LYS A 154 -39.29 21.59 6.01
C LYS A 154 -39.77 20.14 5.98
N SER A 155 -39.45 19.39 4.92
CA SER A 155 -39.82 17.98 4.83
C SER A 155 -38.82 17.14 5.64
N PRO A 156 -39.27 16.31 6.60
CA PRO A 156 -38.35 15.52 7.42
C PRO A 156 -37.71 14.40 6.59
N ALA A 157 -36.49 14.01 6.98
CA ALA A 157 -35.92 12.75 6.54
C ALA A 157 -36.77 11.59 7.08
N ILE A 158 -36.92 10.54 6.27
CA ILE A 158 -37.73 9.37 6.59
C ILE A 158 -36.84 8.13 6.55
N VAL A 159 -36.95 7.29 7.58
CA VAL A 159 -36.39 5.95 7.62
C VAL A 159 -37.44 5.00 7.05
N ASP A 160 -37.11 4.41 5.91
CA ASP A 160 -37.97 3.42 5.24
C ASP A 160 -37.77 2.03 5.82
N GLN A 161 -36.53 1.68 6.20
CA GLN A 161 -36.21 0.36 6.70
C GLN A 161 -35.02 0.35 7.65
N VAL A 162 -35.12 -0.47 8.69
CA VAL A 162 -34.00 -0.87 9.56
C VAL A 162 -33.79 -2.37 9.45
N LEU A 163 -32.57 -2.78 9.15
CA LEU A 163 -32.14 -4.15 8.90
C LEU A 163 -31.04 -4.55 9.88
N LEU A 164 -31.14 -5.76 10.43
CA LEU A 164 -30.01 -6.41 11.07
C LEU A 164 -29.18 -7.10 10.00
N GLU A 165 -28.11 -6.45 9.54
CA GLU A 165 -27.26 -6.95 8.45
C GLU A 165 -26.28 -8.02 8.93
N HIS A 166 -25.72 -7.86 10.14
CA HIS A 166 -24.82 -8.84 10.74
C HIS A 166 -25.04 -8.97 12.24
N GLN A 167 -25.05 -10.21 12.73
CA GLN A 167 -25.06 -10.55 14.15
C GLN A 167 -23.96 -11.57 14.46
N GLY A 168 -22.82 -11.07 14.93
CA GLY A 168 -21.71 -11.86 15.43
C GLY A 168 -21.58 -11.83 16.95
N PRO A 169 -20.72 -12.67 17.54
CA PRO A 169 -20.42 -12.62 18.97
C PRO A 169 -19.61 -11.37 19.36
N ILE A 170 -18.83 -10.80 18.42
CA ILE A 170 -17.99 -9.62 18.66
C ILE A 170 -18.63 -8.37 18.07
N ARG A 171 -19.10 -8.42 16.82
CA ARG A 171 -19.60 -7.28 16.06
C ARG A 171 -21.07 -7.45 15.69
N THR A 172 -21.82 -6.35 15.66
CA THR A 172 -23.19 -6.29 15.15
C THR A 172 -23.31 -5.09 14.22
N ILE A 173 -23.98 -5.26 13.08
CA ILE A 173 -24.23 -4.21 12.10
C ILE A 173 -25.73 -4.03 11.92
N VAL A 174 -26.18 -2.80 12.16
CA VAL A 174 -27.55 -2.36 11.84
C VAL A 174 -27.47 -1.45 10.62
N ARG A 175 -28.21 -1.77 9.56
CA ARG A 175 -28.31 -0.96 8.34
C ARG A 175 -29.64 -0.21 8.33
N VAL A 176 -29.60 1.09 8.09
CA VAL A 176 -30.77 1.98 8.07
C VAL A 176 -30.82 2.66 6.71
N GLN A 177 -31.95 2.50 6.01
CA GLN A 177 -32.16 3.06 4.68
C GLN A 177 -33.35 4.02 4.70
N GLY A 178 -33.25 5.07 3.90
CA GLY A 178 -34.28 6.11 3.86
C GLY A 178 -34.01 7.18 2.83
N HIS A 179 -34.75 8.29 2.94
CA HIS A 179 -34.62 9.44 2.04
C HIS A 179 -34.59 10.76 2.83
N LEU A 180 -33.79 11.72 2.36
CA LEU A 180 -33.64 13.01 3.05
C LEU A 180 -34.75 14.02 2.75
N HIS A 181 -35.36 13.97 1.55
CA HIS A 181 -36.36 14.96 1.15
C HIS A 181 -37.37 14.41 0.14
N GLN A 182 -38.66 14.32 0.50
CA GLN A 182 -39.75 13.96 -0.43
C GLN A 182 -39.48 12.71 -1.30
N LYS A 183 -38.91 11.65 -0.69
CA LYS A 183 -38.47 10.42 -1.39
C LYS A 183 -37.33 10.61 -2.40
N LYS A 184 -36.57 11.70 -2.30
CA LYS A 184 -35.31 11.97 -3.01
C LYS A 184 -34.14 11.95 -2.04
N PHE A 185 -32.94 11.85 -2.60
CA PHE A 185 -31.66 11.79 -1.90
C PHE A 185 -31.62 10.61 -0.93
N PRO A 186 -31.62 9.37 -1.46
CA PRO A 186 -31.56 8.18 -0.63
C PRO A 186 -30.29 8.18 0.21
N PHE A 187 -30.44 7.80 1.47
CA PHE A 187 -29.34 7.54 2.37
C PHE A 187 -29.29 6.06 2.77
N ASP A 188 -28.09 5.55 2.99
CA ASP A 188 -27.82 4.22 3.49
C ASP A 188 -26.76 4.31 4.59
N VAL A 189 -27.16 4.02 5.84
CA VAL A 189 -26.28 4.11 7.00
C VAL A 189 -26.06 2.74 7.61
N ARG A 190 -24.80 2.36 7.78
CA ARG A 190 -24.40 1.22 8.59
C ARG A 190 -23.87 1.67 9.95
N LEU A 191 -24.46 1.12 11.00
CA LEU A 191 -24.05 1.34 12.38
C LEU A 191 -23.32 0.11 12.91
N TYR A 192 -22.06 0.29 13.26
CA TYR A 192 -21.18 -0.77 13.75
C TYR A 192 -21.08 -0.72 15.26
N PHE A 193 -21.38 -1.86 15.89
CA PHE A 193 -21.29 -2.07 17.32
C PHE A 193 -20.31 -3.20 17.62
N TYR A 194 -19.44 -3.00 18.61
CA TYR A 194 -18.47 -4.01 19.04
C TYR A 194 -18.63 -4.32 20.53
N GLN A 195 -18.56 -5.60 20.89
CA GLN A 195 -18.58 -6.05 22.26
C GLN A 195 -17.42 -5.42 23.04
N GLY A 196 -17.73 -4.83 24.20
CA GLY A 196 -16.76 -4.15 25.06
C GLY A 196 -16.45 -2.70 24.69
N SER A 197 -16.95 -2.19 23.56
CA SER A 197 -16.74 -0.81 23.12
C SER A 197 -17.95 0.10 23.40
N ASP A 198 -17.68 1.37 23.67
CA ASP A 198 -18.65 2.46 23.73
C ASP A 198 -18.73 3.27 22.41
N ILE A 199 -17.89 2.96 21.42
CA ILE A 199 -17.83 3.68 20.15
C ILE A 199 -18.86 3.09 19.17
N ILE A 200 -19.69 3.95 18.58
CA ILE A 200 -20.55 3.60 17.44
C ILE A 200 -19.97 4.26 16.20
N LYS A 201 -19.59 3.47 15.19
CA LYS A 201 -19.21 3.98 13.88
C LYS A 201 -20.43 3.97 12.96
N LEU A 202 -20.76 5.12 12.36
CA LEU A 202 -21.82 5.31 11.39
C LEU A 202 -21.16 5.57 10.04
N VAL A 203 -21.32 4.65 9.08
CA VAL A 203 -20.88 4.82 7.70
C VAL A 203 -22.12 5.21 6.89
N ASN A 204 -22.22 6.49 6.53
CA ASN A 204 -23.37 7.09 5.85
C ASN A 204 -23.07 7.33 4.39
N THR A 205 -23.80 6.69 3.48
CA THR A 205 -23.76 6.95 2.04
C THR A 205 -24.97 7.77 1.63
N LEU A 206 -24.73 8.86 0.91
CA LEU A 206 -25.74 9.66 0.21
C LEU A 206 -25.62 9.41 -1.30
N THR A 207 -26.72 9.21 -2.00
CA THR A 207 -26.74 9.14 -3.48
C THR A 207 -27.60 10.26 -4.07
N ILE A 208 -27.14 10.84 -5.18
CA ILE A 208 -27.86 11.89 -5.91
C ILE A 208 -28.79 11.25 -6.94
N ASP A 209 -30.10 11.42 -6.77
CA ASP A 209 -31.15 10.87 -7.65
C ASP A 209 -32.03 11.96 -8.30
N ALA A 210 -31.69 13.23 -8.09
CA ALA A 210 -32.43 14.39 -8.57
C ALA A 210 -31.57 15.26 -9.50
N GLU A 211 -32.19 15.78 -10.57
CA GLU A 211 -31.50 16.65 -11.53
C GLU A 211 -31.05 17.97 -10.89
N PRO A 212 -29.88 18.53 -11.28
CA PRO A 212 -29.34 19.77 -10.71
C PRO A 212 -30.29 20.97 -10.74
N SER A 213 -31.15 21.06 -11.76
CA SER A 213 -32.16 22.12 -11.89
C SER A 213 -33.27 22.06 -10.82
N GLU A 214 -33.41 20.92 -10.15
CA GLU A 214 -34.35 20.67 -9.06
C GLU A 214 -33.68 20.72 -7.67
N GLN A 215 -32.36 20.93 -7.61
CA GLN A 215 -31.59 20.82 -6.38
C GLN A 215 -31.63 22.12 -5.57
N GLY A 216 -32.12 22.00 -4.34
CA GLY A 216 -32.20 23.07 -3.35
C GLY A 216 -31.67 22.66 -1.97
N LEU A 217 -30.85 21.61 -1.86
CA LEU A 217 -30.27 21.19 -0.58
C LEU A 217 -29.13 22.14 -0.20
N LYS A 218 -29.37 22.98 0.79
CA LYS A 218 -28.37 23.91 1.34
C LYS A 218 -27.69 23.36 2.58
N ALA A 219 -28.23 22.29 3.16
CA ALA A 219 -27.66 21.68 4.36
C ALA A 219 -27.99 20.20 4.47
N ILE A 220 -27.01 19.42 4.91
CA ILE A 220 -27.16 18.00 5.20
C ILE A 220 -26.43 17.73 6.50
N GLY A 221 -27.12 17.19 7.50
CA GLY A 221 -26.54 16.92 8.81
C GLY A 221 -27.16 15.73 9.53
N ILE A 222 -26.47 15.29 10.57
CA ILE A 222 -26.93 14.27 11.52
C ILE A 222 -27.07 14.94 12.87
N ARG A 223 -28.27 14.88 13.45
CA ARG A 223 -28.62 15.52 14.72
C ARG A 223 -28.87 14.48 15.80
N ALA A 224 -28.28 14.69 16.98
CA ALA A 224 -28.55 13.96 18.19
C ALA A 224 -29.30 14.85 19.21
N GLN A 225 -30.32 14.29 19.86
CA GLN A 225 -31.01 14.90 21.01
C GLN A 225 -30.37 14.39 22.30
N VAL A 226 -29.81 15.29 23.12
CA VAL A 226 -29.00 14.94 24.30
C VAL A 226 -29.66 15.47 25.58
N PRO A 227 -30.15 14.60 26.49
CA PRO A 227 -30.76 15.05 27.73
C PRO A 227 -29.75 15.70 28.67
N LEU A 228 -30.14 16.81 29.30
CA LEU A 228 -29.38 17.61 30.24
C LEU A 228 -30.09 17.62 31.60
N ARG A 229 -29.47 17.02 32.61
CA ARG A 229 -30.01 16.72 33.95
C ARG A 229 -29.58 17.74 34.99
N GLU A 230 -28.40 18.33 34.79
CA GLU A 230 -27.75 19.17 35.78
C GLU A 230 -28.13 20.65 35.66
N GLN A 231 -27.74 21.44 36.67
CA GLN A 231 -27.80 22.90 36.64
C GLN A 231 -26.95 23.46 35.50
N LEU A 232 -27.25 24.67 35.04
CA LEU A 232 -26.57 25.29 33.89
C LEU A 232 -25.03 25.36 34.05
N TYR A 233 -24.55 25.59 35.27
CA TYR A 233 -23.11 25.64 35.55
C TYR A 233 -22.43 24.25 35.59
N ASN A 234 -23.18 23.16 35.48
CA ASN A 234 -22.69 21.78 35.44
C ASN A 234 -22.89 21.13 34.05
N ARG A 235 -23.32 21.92 33.06
CA ARG A 235 -23.47 21.51 31.65
C ARG A 235 -22.29 22.02 30.85
N HIS A 236 -21.76 21.21 29.96
CA HIS A 236 -20.50 21.45 29.27
C HIS A 236 -20.62 21.24 27.76
N VAL A 237 -19.83 22.02 27.04
CA VAL A 237 -19.57 21.91 25.61
C VAL A 237 -18.07 21.83 25.41
N ALA A 238 -17.63 21.01 24.45
CA ALA A 238 -16.26 21.07 23.96
C ALA A 238 -16.18 20.86 22.44
N PHE A 239 -15.16 21.45 21.82
CA PHE A 239 -14.76 21.24 20.43
C PHE A 239 -13.25 20.97 20.38
N THR A 240 -12.79 20.16 19.43
CA THR A 240 -11.35 19.96 19.20
C THR A 240 -10.87 20.62 17.92
N TYR A 241 -9.61 21.07 17.95
CA TYR A 241 -8.95 21.77 16.87
C TYR A 241 -7.44 21.59 16.93
N ASN A 242 -6.76 21.77 15.80
CA ASN A 242 -5.31 21.72 15.65
C ASN A 242 -4.65 20.56 16.42
N GLN A 243 -5.02 19.33 16.07
CA GLN A 243 -4.41 18.10 16.58
C GLN A 243 -4.66 17.86 18.07
N GLY A 244 -5.92 17.90 18.47
CA GLY A 244 -6.39 17.50 19.79
C GLY A 244 -6.39 18.62 20.83
N LYS A 245 -6.15 19.88 20.46
CA LYS A 245 -6.39 21.00 21.39
C LYS A 245 -7.88 21.13 21.62
N VAL A 246 -8.26 21.51 22.83
CA VAL A 246 -9.67 21.55 23.23
C VAL A 246 -10.09 22.97 23.52
N TRP A 247 -11.19 23.39 22.92
CA TRP A 247 -11.97 24.52 23.36
C TRP A 247 -13.13 23.97 24.17
N SER A 248 -13.33 24.43 25.39
CA SER A 248 -14.44 23.97 26.23
C SER A 248 -14.96 25.08 27.12
N GLU A 249 -16.26 25.04 27.39
CA GLU A 249 -16.92 25.94 28.33
C GLU A 249 -18.09 25.22 29.00
N SER A 250 -18.52 25.74 30.14
CA SER A 250 -19.85 25.43 30.67
C SER A 250 -20.91 26.36 30.08
N VAL A 251 -22.17 25.92 30.13
CA VAL A 251 -23.33 26.71 29.71
C VAL A 251 -23.50 27.97 30.55
N GLN A 252 -23.06 27.92 31.81
CA GLN A 252 -22.95 29.07 32.70
C GLN A 252 -21.56 29.11 33.35
N PRO A 253 -20.58 29.80 32.72
CA PRO A 253 -19.25 29.96 33.29
C PRO A 253 -19.31 30.71 34.62
N LEU A 254 -18.63 30.18 35.65
CA LEU A 254 -18.59 30.78 36.98
C LEU A 254 -17.48 31.84 37.08
N ASP A 255 -17.47 32.75 36.12
CA ASP A 255 -16.43 33.76 35.93
C ASP A 255 -16.99 35.18 35.97
N GLY A 256 -16.30 36.08 36.68
CA GLY A 256 -16.61 37.49 36.70
C GLY A 256 -15.78 38.26 37.72
N ARG A 257 -16.21 39.47 38.07
CA ARG A 257 -15.48 40.37 38.98
C ARG A 257 -15.23 39.77 40.38
N ARG A 258 -16.02 38.77 40.80
CA ARG A 258 -15.92 38.12 42.11
C ARG A 258 -15.78 36.62 41.94
N VAL A 259 -14.88 36.01 42.70
CA VAL A 259 -14.69 34.55 42.75
C VAL A 259 -15.87 33.88 43.45
N LEU A 260 -16.40 32.78 42.89
CA LEU A 260 -17.40 31.94 43.55
C LEU A 260 -16.73 31.00 44.56
N THR A 261 -17.24 30.95 45.80
CA THR A 261 -16.67 30.11 46.87
C THR A 261 -17.79 29.52 47.74
N LEU A 262 -17.46 28.46 48.50
CA LEU A 262 -18.35 27.87 49.52
C LEU A 262 -18.15 28.47 50.93
N GLN A 263 -17.15 29.34 51.13
CA GLN A 263 -16.91 29.97 52.44
C GLN A 263 -17.85 31.16 52.65
N GLN A 264 -18.61 31.12 53.75
CA GLN A 264 -19.61 32.12 54.10
C GLN A 264 -18.96 33.41 54.63
N GLY A 265 -19.47 34.58 54.22
CA GLY A 265 -19.20 35.87 54.87
C GLY A 265 -17.81 36.49 54.63
N VAL A 266 -16.95 35.90 53.82
CA VAL A 266 -15.60 36.44 53.55
C VAL A 266 -15.65 37.57 52.52
N ARG A 267 -15.39 38.83 52.95
CA ARG A 267 -15.10 39.94 52.03
C ARG A 267 -13.71 39.70 51.39
N GLN A 268 -13.67 39.53 50.06
CA GLN A 268 -12.49 39.09 49.31
C GLN A 268 -11.28 40.04 49.48
N ARG A 269 -10.24 39.59 50.21
CA ARG A 269 -8.84 39.95 49.92
C ARG A 269 -8.27 38.82 49.04
N ALA A 270 -7.79 39.17 47.86
CA ALA A 270 -7.29 38.21 46.87
C ALA A 270 -6.11 37.40 47.44
N GLY A 271 -6.15 36.06 47.31
CA GLY A 271 -4.98 35.21 47.50
C GLY A 271 -5.19 33.78 48.03
N HIS A 272 -6.26 33.49 48.79
CA HIS A 272 -6.35 32.22 49.55
C HIS A 272 -7.69 31.45 49.41
N LEU A 273 -8.59 31.85 48.51
CA LEU A 273 -9.89 31.21 48.34
C LEU A 273 -9.88 30.28 47.12
N HIS A 274 -10.35 29.03 47.29
CA HIS A 274 -10.51 28.08 46.20
C HIS A 274 -11.59 28.58 45.23
N ASN A 275 -11.20 28.79 43.96
CA ASN A 275 -12.09 29.24 42.91
C ASN A 275 -12.83 28.04 42.30
N LEU A 276 -14.15 27.96 42.51
CA LEU A 276 -14.96 26.86 41.96
C LEU A 276 -15.02 26.83 40.42
N GLN A 277 -14.64 27.90 39.73
CA GLN A 277 -14.43 27.86 38.29
C GLN A 277 -13.34 26.86 37.88
N VAL A 278 -12.29 26.68 38.70
CA VAL A 278 -11.22 25.70 38.43
C VAL A 278 -11.78 24.27 38.44
N ASP A 279 -12.64 23.98 39.41
CA ASP A 279 -13.34 22.70 39.49
C ASP A 279 -14.32 22.50 38.33
N GLN A 280 -15.05 23.56 37.95
CA GLN A 280 -15.96 23.54 36.80
C GLN A 280 -15.21 23.23 35.50
N VAL A 281 -14.09 23.90 35.23
CA VAL A 281 -13.26 23.67 34.03
C VAL A 281 -12.67 22.25 34.02
N ALA A 282 -12.33 21.72 35.19
CA ALA A 282 -11.87 20.34 35.37
C ALA A 282 -13.00 19.29 35.26
N GLY A 283 -14.25 19.70 35.05
CA GLY A 283 -15.41 18.81 34.93
C GLY A 283 -15.87 18.22 36.27
N LYS A 284 -15.47 18.81 37.40
CA LYS A 284 -16.01 18.42 38.70
C LYS A 284 -17.39 19.03 38.90
N ARG A 285 -18.28 18.26 39.51
CA ARG A 285 -19.63 18.70 39.86
C ARG A 285 -19.57 19.87 40.86
N ILE A 286 -20.13 21.00 40.46
CA ILE A 286 -20.36 22.13 41.34
C ILE A 286 -21.60 21.85 42.20
N PRO A 287 -21.59 22.18 43.50
CA PRO A 287 -22.72 21.93 44.40
C PRO A 287 -24.05 22.54 43.94
N GLU A 288 -25.13 22.02 44.51
CA GLU A 288 -26.49 22.56 44.34
C GLU A 288 -26.55 24.03 44.76
N TYR A 289 -27.40 24.81 44.07
CA TYR A 289 -27.57 26.26 44.31
C TYR A 289 -27.82 26.62 45.79
N LYS A 290 -28.53 25.76 46.53
CA LYS A 290 -28.83 25.91 47.96
C LYS A 290 -27.60 25.81 48.88
N ALA A 291 -26.49 25.27 48.41
CA ALA A 291 -25.24 25.17 49.17
C ALA A 291 -24.51 26.52 49.26
N PHE A 292 -24.85 27.48 48.41
CA PHE A 292 -24.23 28.80 48.37
C PHE A 292 -24.95 29.80 49.30
N ASP A 293 -24.19 30.74 49.87
CA ASP A 293 -24.79 31.87 50.59
C ASP A 293 -25.47 32.86 49.63
N LYS A 294 -26.24 33.82 50.16
CA LYS A 294 -27.00 34.79 49.34
C LYS A 294 -26.10 35.62 48.41
N ILE A 295 -24.84 35.87 48.78
CA ILE A 295 -23.90 36.65 47.96
C ILE A 295 -23.49 35.83 46.75
N ASN A 296 -23.09 34.57 46.94
CA ASN A 296 -22.69 33.68 45.87
C ASN A 296 -23.89 33.27 44.99
N GLN A 297 -25.07 33.08 45.57
CA GLN A 297 -26.33 32.91 44.84
C GLN A 297 -26.61 34.08 43.90
N ASN A 298 -26.46 35.32 44.39
CA ASN A 298 -26.62 36.51 43.55
C ASN A 298 -25.61 36.56 42.38
N LEU A 299 -24.38 36.08 42.56
CA LEU A 299 -23.42 35.95 41.44
C LEU A 299 -23.94 34.96 40.39
N ILE A 300 -24.37 33.77 40.83
CA ILE A 300 -24.92 32.74 39.94
C ILE A 300 -26.16 33.26 39.20
N ASP A 301 -27.02 34.07 39.83
CA ASP A 301 -28.23 34.58 39.17
C ASP A 301 -27.93 35.59 38.05
N ASN A 302 -26.84 36.35 38.20
CA ASN A 302 -26.48 37.47 37.33
C ASN A 302 -25.41 37.14 36.27
N TRP A 303 -24.74 35.99 36.36
CA TRP A 303 -23.81 35.56 35.31
C TRP A 303 -24.51 35.10 34.04
N ALA A 304 -23.87 35.39 32.90
CA ALA A 304 -24.39 35.07 31.58
C ALA A 304 -24.56 33.56 31.38
N LYS A 305 -25.61 33.20 30.63
CA LYS A 305 -26.00 31.83 30.29
C LYS A 305 -26.04 31.71 28.77
N TRP A 306 -25.43 30.66 28.23
CA TRP A 306 -25.22 30.49 26.79
C TRP A 306 -26.06 29.34 26.26
N ASP A 307 -26.82 29.56 25.20
CA ASP A 307 -27.79 28.56 24.72
C ASP A 307 -27.34 27.81 23.47
N GLU A 308 -26.58 28.49 22.61
CA GLU A 308 -26.16 27.96 21.32
C GLU A 308 -24.66 28.18 21.11
N TYR A 309 -24.02 27.18 20.50
CA TYR A 309 -22.60 27.12 20.17
C TYR A 309 -22.42 26.59 18.75
N ARG A 310 -21.35 27.03 18.08
CA ARG A 310 -21.05 26.63 16.72
C ARG A 310 -19.55 26.51 16.48
N LEU A 311 -19.13 25.42 15.85
CA LEU A 311 -17.83 25.23 15.20
C LEU A 311 -18.06 25.28 13.69
N SER A 312 -17.43 26.20 12.96
CA SER A 312 -17.60 26.31 11.49
C SER A 312 -16.27 26.13 10.77
N GLN A 313 -16.22 25.19 9.83
CA GLN A 313 -15.10 24.95 8.92
C GLN A 313 -15.62 25.08 7.48
N ILE A 314 -15.71 26.32 7.01
CA ILE A 314 -16.34 26.65 5.73
C ILE A 314 -15.34 26.59 4.57
N THR A 315 -14.05 26.72 4.87
CA THR A 315 -12.95 26.52 3.93
C THR A 315 -11.99 25.49 4.48
N ASP A 316 -11.01 25.08 3.69
CA ASP A 316 -9.97 24.13 4.11
C ASP A 316 -9.00 24.70 5.17
N ASN A 317 -8.89 26.02 5.34
CA ASN A 317 -7.86 26.65 6.20
C ASN A 317 -8.41 27.54 7.32
N ALA A 318 -9.74 27.70 7.45
CA ALA A 318 -10.32 28.57 8.46
C ALA A 318 -11.44 27.90 9.24
N CYS A 319 -11.23 27.82 10.55
CA CYS A 319 -12.16 27.33 11.53
C CYS A 319 -12.52 28.44 12.52
N SER A 320 -13.79 28.54 12.94
CA SER A 320 -14.23 29.50 13.96
C SER A 320 -15.15 28.88 15.00
N ILE A 321 -15.05 29.37 16.24
CA ILE A 321 -15.95 29.00 17.33
C ILE A 321 -16.72 30.23 17.80
N GLN A 322 -18.05 30.09 17.86
CA GLN A 322 -18.95 31.16 18.26
C GLN A 322 -20.05 30.64 19.20
N LYS A 323 -20.60 31.51 20.04
CA LYS A 323 -21.70 31.22 20.95
C LYS A 323 -22.68 32.40 21.05
N LYS A 324 -23.92 32.14 21.48
CA LYS A 324 -24.89 33.21 21.80
C LYS A 324 -25.77 32.84 22.98
N ALA A 325 -26.26 33.87 23.66
CA ALA A 325 -27.02 33.70 24.90
C ALA A 325 -28.42 33.10 24.69
N ASN A 326 -29.01 33.33 23.52
CA ASN A 326 -30.28 32.76 23.03
C ASN A 326 -30.51 33.21 21.57
N SER A 327 -31.58 32.69 20.94
CA SER A 327 -31.93 32.91 19.54
C SER A 327 -32.12 34.38 19.13
N SER A 328 -32.53 35.26 20.04
CA SER A 328 -32.75 36.69 19.78
C SER A 328 -31.50 37.57 19.91
N ARG A 329 -30.34 36.97 20.21
CA ARG A 329 -29.08 37.68 20.50
C ARG A 329 -28.01 37.35 19.46
N PRO A 330 -27.05 38.26 19.22
CA PRO A 330 -26.01 38.04 18.22
C PRO A 330 -25.08 36.89 18.60
N TRP A 331 -24.48 36.27 17.58
CA TRP A 331 -23.32 35.39 17.75
C TRP A 331 -22.10 36.20 18.22
N LEU A 332 -21.40 35.66 19.22
CA LEU A 332 -20.17 36.20 19.77
C LEU A 332 -19.06 35.17 19.63
N GLY A 333 -17.89 35.61 19.22
CA GLY A 333 -16.70 34.76 19.17
C GLY A 333 -15.58 35.43 18.40
N THR A 334 -14.42 35.53 19.03
CA THR A 334 -13.16 35.96 18.40
C THR A 334 -12.24 34.78 18.12
N PHE A 335 -12.66 33.56 18.48
CA PHE A 335 -11.85 32.37 18.31
C PHE A 335 -11.85 31.94 16.84
N THR A 336 -10.68 32.00 16.22
CA THR A 336 -10.42 31.49 14.88
C THR A 336 -9.13 30.67 14.88
N THR A 337 -9.10 29.64 14.06
CA THR A 337 -7.92 28.77 13.94
C THR A 337 -7.84 28.13 12.55
N GLY A 338 -6.81 27.32 12.30
CA GLY A 338 -6.63 26.64 11.02
C GLY A 338 -7.68 25.55 10.80
N HIS A 339 -7.55 24.45 11.53
CA HIS A 339 -8.34 23.24 11.31
C HIS A 339 -9.07 22.82 12.58
N GLY A 340 -10.39 22.62 12.49
CA GLY A 340 -11.13 21.83 13.46
C GLY A 340 -10.84 20.35 13.25
N ASP A 341 -10.62 19.59 14.32
CA ASP A 341 -10.33 18.14 14.17
C ASP A 341 -11.60 17.33 13.89
N GLY A 342 -12.78 17.94 14.05
CA GLY A 342 -14.06 17.32 13.77
C GLY A 342 -14.73 16.65 14.95
N TYR A 343 -14.34 16.94 16.20
CA TYR A 343 -15.00 16.43 17.40
C TYR A 343 -15.78 17.51 18.14
N ALA A 344 -16.97 17.15 18.64
CA ALA A 344 -17.77 17.96 19.56
C ALA A 344 -18.29 17.11 20.72
N PHE A 345 -18.28 17.65 21.93
CA PHE A 345 -18.97 17.09 23.09
C PHE A 345 -20.13 17.98 23.51
N VAL A 346 -21.24 17.34 23.88
CA VAL A 346 -22.41 17.95 24.51
C VAL A 346 -22.85 17.11 25.70
N GLY A 347 -23.09 17.74 26.85
CA GLY A 347 -23.63 17.02 28.00
C GLY A 347 -23.50 17.79 29.31
N ASP A 348 -23.53 17.04 30.39
CA ASP A 348 -23.29 17.52 31.75
C ASP A 348 -22.37 16.57 32.51
N VAL A 349 -22.16 16.82 33.80
CA VAL A 349 -21.33 15.95 34.68
C VAL A 349 -22.01 14.63 35.07
N SER A 350 -23.18 14.31 34.51
CA SER A 350 -23.95 13.06 34.74
C SER A 350 -24.17 12.25 33.45
N GLY A 351 -23.88 12.80 32.29
CA GLY A 351 -24.00 12.11 31.01
C GLY A 351 -23.81 13.02 29.82
N GLY A 352 -23.40 12.47 28.68
CA GLY A 352 -23.22 13.24 27.46
C GLY A 352 -22.94 12.39 26.24
N LEU A 353 -22.65 13.08 25.14
CA LEU A 353 -22.37 12.49 23.84
C LEU A 353 -21.21 13.24 23.17
N GLY A 354 -20.19 12.49 22.77
CA GLY A 354 -19.21 12.91 21.77
C GLY A 354 -19.72 12.59 20.37
N LEU A 355 -19.57 13.53 19.44
CA LEU A 355 -19.79 13.35 18.01
C LEU A 355 -18.50 13.67 17.26
N PHE A 356 -18.11 12.83 16.32
CA PHE A 356 -16.92 13.04 15.49
C PHE A 356 -17.24 12.82 14.02
N LEU A 357 -16.85 13.74 13.15
CA LEU A 357 -16.87 13.54 11.69
C LEU A 357 -15.43 13.27 11.23
N LYS A 358 -15.19 12.07 10.71
CA LYS A 358 -13.90 11.75 10.08
C LYS A 358 -13.68 12.70 8.89
N ASP A 359 -12.45 13.17 8.75
CA ASP A 359 -12.03 14.06 7.66
C ASP A 359 -12.81 15.38 7.60
N PHE A 360 -13.18 15.92 8.77
CA PHE A 360 -14.07 17.08 8.93
C PHE A 360 -13.62 18.32 8.13
N TRP A 361 -12.36 18.73 8.26
CA TRP A 361 -11.86 19.91 7.54
C TRP A 361 -11.44 19.59 6.12
N GLN A 362 -10.99 18.37 5.87
CA GLN A 362 -10.68 17.88 4.53
C GLN A 362 -11.94 17.79 3.66
N SER A 363 -13.10 17.54 4.25
CA SER A 363 -14.39 17.41 3.54
C SER A 363 -15.27 18.65 3.69
N TYR A 364 -14.68 19.84 3.91
CA TYR A 364 -15.43 21.10 4.02
C TYR A 364 -16.41 21.30 2.84
N PRO A 365 -17.50 22.06 3.00
CA PRO A 365 -17.88 22.85 4.17
C PRO A 365 -18.59 22.03 5.26
N SER A 366 -17.99 21.98 6.45
CA SER A 366 -18.47 21.20 7.59
C SER A 366 -18.72 22.10 8.81
N ALA A 367 -19.63 21.70 9.70
CA ALA A 367 -19.88 22.45 10.93
C ALA A 367 -20.43 21.56 12.05
N PHE A 368 -20.28 22.02 13.29
CA PHE A 368 -21.09 21.55 14.42
C PHE A 368 -21.95 22.70 14.93
N THR A 369 -23.21 22.40 15.25
CA THR A 369 -24.11 23.33 15.95
C THR A 369 -24.70 22.64 17.17
N LEU A 370 -24.53 23.26 18.33
CA LEU A 370 -25.10 22.82 19.60
C LEU A 370 -26.12 23.85 20.04
N GLN A 371 -27.36 23.42 20.30
CA GLN A 371 -28.48 24.32 20.57
C GLN A 371 -29.30 23.85 21.77
N ASN A 372 -30.13 24.74 22.32
CA ASN A 372 -31.00 24.48 23.46
C ASN A 372 -30.24 24.06 24.73
N MET A 373 -29.00 24.51 24.91
CA MET A 373 -28.14 24.13 26.03
C MET A 373 -28.68 24.58 27.40
N ARG A 374 -29.61 25.54 27.43
CA ARG A 374 -30.31 25.99 28.65
C ARG A 374 -31.59 25.22 28.94
N SER A 375 -32.03 24.36 28.03
CA SER A 375 -33.22 23.51 28.17
C SER A 375 -32.86 22.14 28.77
N TYR A 376 -33.85 21.29 29.07
CA TYR A 376 -33.58 19.93 29.57
C TYR A 376 -33.09 18.95 28.50
N GLN A 377 -33.06 19.37 27.23
CA GLN A 377 -32.60 18.58 26.11
C GLN A 377 -31.89 19.51 25.11
N ALA A 378 -30.64 19.18 24.79
CA ALA A 378 -29.84 19.87 23.78
C ALA A 378 -29.96 19.18 22.43
N GLN A 379 -29.73 19.96 21.37
CA GLN A 379 -29.59 19.49 20.00
C GLN A 379 -28.15 19.63 19.56
N ALA A 380 -27.49 18.52 19.24
CA ALA A 380 -26.15 18.53 18.67
C ALA A 380 -26.21 18.04 17.22
N THR A 381 -25.87 18.90 16.28
CA THR A 381 -25.88 18.57 14.85
C THR A 381 -24.46 18.63 14.31
N VAL A 382 -24.04 17.56 13.63
CA VAL A 382 -22.88 17.57 12.74
C VAL A 382 -23.37 17.76 11.31
N TRP A 383 -22.86 18.78 10.63
CA TRP A 383 -23.22 19.12 9.26
C TRP A 383 -22.16 18.56 8.31
N LEU A 384 -22.60 17.65 7.44
CA LEU A 384 -21.82 17.09 6.34
C LEU A 384 -21.70 18.09 5.18
N TRP A 385 -22.79 18.85 4.95
CA TRP A 385 -22.78 20.08 4.16
C TRP A 385 -23.36 21.19 5.02
N SER A 386 -22.56 22.19 5.33
CA SER A 386 -22.90 23.26 6.27
C SER A 386 -23.93 24.24 5.70
N PRO A 387 -25.00 24.61 6.46
CA PRO A 387 -25.95 25.66 6.07
C PRO A 387 -25.34 27.06 6.00
N TYR A 388 -24.07 27.20 6.40
CA TYR A 388 -23.33 28.47 6.42
C TYR A 388 -22.39 28.64 5.23
N ALA A 389 -22.34 27.65 4.34
CA ALA A 389 -21.68 27.74 3.06
C ALA A 389 -22.68 28.13 1.95
N GLU A 390 -22.17 28.27 0.73
CA GLU A 390 -23.03 28.39 -0.44
C GLU A 390 -23.85 27.11 -0.64
N PRO A 391 -25.05 27.20 -1.26
CA PRO A 391 -25.79 26.03 -1.68
C PRO A 391 -24.95 25.11 -2.57
N MET A 392 -25.17 23.80 -2.46
CA MET A 392 -24.52 22.84 -3.34
C MET A 392 -24.99 23.03 -4.78
N ASP A 393 -24.06 23.15 -5.72
CA ASP A 393 -24.33 23.24 -7.16
C ASP A 393 -23.54 22.15 -7.89
N LEU A 394 -24.27 21.22 -8.52
CA LEU A 394 -23.71 20.06 -9.21
C LEU A 394 -23.90 20.12 -10.73
N ARG A 395 -24.32 21.27 -11.26
CA ARG A 395 -24.45 21.48 -12.71
C ARG A 395 -23.09 21.35 -13.39
N HIS A 396 -23.13 21.14 -14.70
CA HIS A 396 -21.92 21.27 -15.52
C HIS A 396 -21.33 22.68 -15.34
N TYR A 397 -20.00 22.78 -15.37
CA TYR A 397 -19.29 24.02 -15.04
C TYR A 397 -19.46 25.13 -16.10
N ASP A 398 -19.95 24.77 -17.29
CA ASP A 398 -20.17 25.66 -18.43
C ASP A 398 -21.49 25.30 -19.15
N ASP A 399 -22.07 26.25 -19.89
CA ASP A 399 -23.19 25.97 -20.81
C ASP A 399 -22.72 25.57 -22.22
N VAL A 400 -21.42 25.71 -22.48
CA VAL A 400 -20.76 25.24 -23.71
C VAL A 400 -20.02 23.92 -23.45
N ALA A 401 -20.19 22.96 -24.37
CA ALA A 401 -19.40 21.73 -24.40
C ALA A 401 -18.02 22.00 -25.04
N HIS A 402 -16.93 21.61 -24.37
CA HIS A 402 -15.59 21.69 -24.95
C HIS A 402 -15.20 20.33 -25.54
N ASP A 403 -14.52 20.34 -26.70
CA ASP A 403 -14.17 19.11 -27.42
C ASP A 403 -12.77 18.56 -27.06
N LEU A 404 -12.47 17.38 -27.61
CA LEU A 404 -11.26 16.63 -27.28
C LEU A 404 -10.00 17.31 -27.82
N ASN A 405 -10.11 18.05 -28.92
CA ASN A 405 -8.98 18.75 -29.52
C ASN A 405 -8.67 20.05 -28.77
N ALA A 406 -9.69 20.74 -28.28
CA ALA A 406 -9.55 22.01 -27.57
C ALA A 406 -9.08 21.81 -26.12
N SER A 407 -9.80 20.97 -25.37
CA SER A 407 -9.66 20.90 -23.90
C SER A 407 -9.50 19.47 -23.39
N TYR A 408 -9.24 18.50 -24.28
CA TYR A 408 -9.15 17.09 -23.93
C TYR A 408 -10.44 16.54 -23.27
N GLU A 409 -11.58 17.18 -23.56
CA GLU A 409 -12.90 16.90 -23.02
C GLU A 409 -13.80 16.20 -24.06
N ASP A 410 -14.76 15.38 -23.63
CA ASP A 410 -15.71 14.72 -24.52
C ASP A 410 -17.14 14.91 -23.99
N VAL A 411 -17.57 16.15 -23.80
CA VAL A 411 -18.92 16.47 -23.31
C VAL A 411 -19.95 16.11 -24.39
N GLN A 412 -21.01 15.43 -23.94
CA GLN A 412 -22.10 14.98 -24.80
C GLN A 412 -23.44 15.35 -24.16
N PRO A 413 -24.46 15.71 -24.96
CA PRO A 413 -25.75 16.12 -24.44
C PRO A 413 -26.34 15.09 -23.45
N GLY A 414 -26.65 15.55 -22.24
CA GLY A 414 -27.25 14.74 -21.17
C GLY A 414 -26.31 13.77 -20.45
N LEU A 415 -25.02 13.70 -20.79
CA LEU A 415 -24.06 12.82 -20.12
C LEU A 415 -23.28 13.51 -18.98
N SER A 416 -23.22 14.84 -18.98
CA SER A 416 -22.60 15.64 -17.91
C SER A 416 -23.56 15.82 -16.73
N THR A 417 -23.92 14.73 -16.07
CA THR A 417 -24.93 14.70 -15.00
C THR A 417 -24.37 14.10 -13.71
N PRO A 418 -24.69 14.65 -12.53
CA PRO A 418 -24.38 14.05 -11.24
C PRO A 418 -25.41 12.99 -10.81
N VAL A 419 -26.51 12.82 -11.54
CA VAL A 419 -27.55 11.84 -11.18
C VAL A 419 -26.94 10.45 -11.23
N GLY A 420 -26.77 9.86 -10.05
CA GLY A 420 -26.21 8.55 -9.83
C GLY A 420 -24.92 8.54 -9.04
N ILE A 421 -24.23 9.67 -8.86
CA ILE A 421 -23.03 9.71 -8.00
C ILE A 421 -23.40 9.52 -6.53
N ALA A 422 -22.45 9.05 -5.73
CA ALA A 422 -22.61 8.91 -4.30
C ALA A 422 -21.45 9.53 -3.51
N ARG A 423 -21.65 9.75 -2.22
CA ARG A 423 -20.58 10.11 -1.27
C ARG A 423 -20.82 9.42 0.05
N THR A 424 -19.77 8.85 0.62
CA THR A 424 -19.80 8.21 1.93
C THR A 424 -19.05 9.06 2.97
N SER A 425 -19.70 9.37 4.08
CA SER A 425 -19.14 10.07 5.25
C SER A 425 -19.14 9.15 6.48
N VAL A 426 -18.12 9.26 7.32
CA VAL A 426 -18.02 8.45 8.56
C VAL A 426 -18.19 9.34 9.77
N VAL A 427 -19.23 9.08 10.56
CA VAL A 427 -19.50 9.75 11.83
C VAL A 427 -19.34 8.76 12.98
N TYR A 428 -18.71 9.16 14.06
CA TYR A 428 -18.62 8.36 15.28
C TYR A 428 -19.44 9.00 16.40
N LEU A 429 -20.15 8.18 17.15
CA LEU A 429 -20.84 8.56 18.38
C LEU A 429 -20.14 7.91 19.57
N GLN A 430 -19.87 8.71 20.61
CA GLN A 430 -19.25 8.26 21.87
C GLN A 430 -20.12 8.68 23.06
N PRO A 431 -21.08 7.84 23.46
CA PRO A 431 -21.83 7.99 24.70
C PRO A 431 -20.88 8.05 25.90
N SER A 432 -21.10 8.97 26.83
CA SER A 432 -20.24 9.15 28.01
C SER A 432 -21.04 9.28 29.30
N GLU A 433 -20.42 8.92 30.43
CA GLU A 433 -20.93 9.16 31.79
C GLU A 433 -20.90 10.64 32.19
N GLY A 434 -20.34 11.51 31.36
CA GLY A 434 -20.37 12.97 31.53
C GLY A 434 -19.09 13.65 31.06
N TYR A 435 -19.01 14.95 31.29
CA TYR A 435 -17.81 15.74 31.01
C TYR A 435 -16.73 15.48 32.07
N GLN A 436 -15.55 15.02 31.65
CA GLN A 436 -14.42 14.67 32.54
C GLN A 436 -13.19 15.58 32.34
N GLY A 437 -13.40 16.78 31.81
CA GLY A 437 -12.35 17.76 31.56
C GLY A 437 -11.70 17.64 30.17
N GLN A 438 -10.82 18.60 29.85
CA GLN A 438 -10.26 18.75 28.50
C GLN A 438 -9.33 17.60 28.10
N THR A 439 -8.61 16.99 29.04
CA THR A 439 -7.71 15.86 28.72
C THR A 439 -8.48 14.67 28.18
N ASP A 440 -9.61 14.30 28.80
CA ASP A 440 -10.48 13.22 28.30
C ASP A 440 -11.00 13.51 26.88
N ILE A 441 -11.46 14.75 26.64
CA ILE A 441 -11.93 15.18 25.30
C ILE A 441 -10.81 15.09 24.25
N SER A 442 -9.61 15.55 24.60
CA SER A 442 -8.43 15.49 23.72
C SER A 442 -8.11 14.04 23.36
N THR A 443 -8.02 13.17 24.36
CA THR A 443 -7.74 11.73 24.19
C THR A 443 -8.80 11.06 23.32
N ARG A 444 -10.09 11.30 23.58
CA ARG A 444 -11.20 10.75 22.78
C ARG A 444 -11.13 11.18 21.31
N SER A 445 -10.88 12.46 21.07
CA SER A 445 -10.71 12.99 19.71
C SER A 445 -9.51 12.34 19.01
N GLN A 446 -8.36 12.24 19.69
CA GLN A 446 -7.13 11.69 19.10
C GLN A 446 -7.27 10.21 18.73
N ILE A 447 -7.95 9.39 19.54
CA ILE A 447 -8.25 7.99 19.21
C ILE A 447 -8.99 7.89 17.87
N LEU A 448 -9.98 8.75 17.65
CA LEU A 448 -10.81 8.73 16.44
C LEU A 448 -10.11 9.38 15.24
N THR A 449 -9.28 10.40 15.45
CA THR A 449 -8.47 11.04 14.41
C THR A 449 -7.42 10.08 13.86
N GLU A 450 -6.77 9.30 14.73
CA GLU A 450 -5.78 8.32 14.31
C GLU A 450 -6.40 7.21 13.46
N ASP A 451 -7.58 6.71 13.86
CA ASP A 451 -8.32 5.62 13.20
C ASP A 451 -7.40 4.42 12.88
N ALA A 452 -6.60 4.03 13.88
CA ALA A 452 -5.54 3.02 13.73
C ALA A 452 -6.11 1.68 13.23
N GLN A 453 -5.49 1.15 12.19
CA GLN A 453 -5.89 -0.11 11.57
C GLN A 453 -4.85 -1.19 11.87
N LEU A 454 -5.29 -2.40 12.23
CA LEU A 454 -4.42 -3.57 12.41
C LEU A 454 -4.44 -4.40 11.12
N LEU A 455 -3.29 -4.79 10.57
CA LEU A 455 -3.19 -5.59 9.33
C LEU A 455 -2.04 -6.60 9.37
N PRO A 456 -2.07 -7.66 8.54
CA PRO A 456 -0.89 -8.48 8.29
C PRO A 456 0.29 -7.65 7.82
N THR A 457 1.52 -8.06 8.17
CA THR A 457 2.72 -7.31 7.74
C THR A 457 2.90 -7.30 6.21
N PRO A 458 3.57 -6.29 5.63
CA PRO A 458 3.91 -6.26 4.22
C PRO A 458 4.55 -7.56 3.72
N GLU A 459 5.44 -8.17 4.50
CA GLU A 459 6.13 -9.42 4.14
C GLU A 459 5.16 -10.59 4.03
N TYR A 460 4.19 -10.68 4.95
CA TYR A 460 3.15 -11.71 4.88
C TYR A 460 2.25 -11.50 3.66
N LEU A 461 1.80 -10.25 3.43
CA LEU A 461 0.97 -9.93 2.26
C LEU A 461 1.69 -10.26 0.94
N HIS A 462 2.99 -9.96 0.86
CA HIS A 462 3.86 -10.29 -0.27
C HIS A 462 4.00 -11.80 -0.47
N GLU A 463 4.32 -12.54 0.59
CA GLU A 463 4.47 -14.00 0.57
C GLU A 463 3.19 -14.69 0.03
N LYS A 464 2.02 -14.18 0.43
CA LYS A 464 0.71 -14.72 0.00
C LYS A 464 0.25 -14.22 -1.37
N ARG A 465 1.06 -13.43 -2.08
CA ARG A 465 0.70 -12.79 -3.36
C ARG A 465 -0.64 -12.05 -3.28
N ALA A 466 -0.85 -11.32 -2.18
CA ALA A 466 -2.03 -10.49 -2.02
C ALA A 466 -2.13 -9.52 -3.21
N PHE A 467 -3.20 -9.61 -4.00
CA PHE A 467 -3.42 -8.78 -5.20
C PHE A 467 -2.38 -8.95 -6.31
N GLY A 468 -1.80 -10.15 -6.44
CA GLY A 468 -0.90 -10.49 -7.54
C GLY A 468 0.58 -10.23 -7.24
N ILE A 469 1.30 -9.71 -8.22
CA ILE A 469 2.77 -9.64 -8.23
C ILE A 469 3.24 -8.20 -8.04
N TRP A 470 3.98 -7.96 -6.96
CA TRP A 470 4.58 -6.68 -6.61
C TRP A 470 5.80 -6.94 -5.72
N SER A 471 6.81 -6.06 -5.72
CA SER A 471 8.01 -6.28 -4.89
C SER A 471 7.91 -5.60 -3.54
N LEU A 472 8.51 -6.17 -2.50
CA LEU A 472 8.85 -5.41 -1.28
C LEU A 472 9.87 -4.29 -1.60
N PRO A 473 9.99 -3.26 -0.73
CA PRO A 473 11.05 -2.26 -0.83
C PRO A 473 12.43 -2.94 -0.84
N ASP A 474 13.29 -2.55 -1.77
CA ASP A 474 14.60 -3.17 -1.96
C ASP A 474 15.69 -2.11 -2.18
N SER A 475 16.75 -2.17 -1.39
CA SER A 475 17.92 -1.29 -1.50
C SER A 475 19.22 -2.05 -1.78
N SER A 476 19.13 -3.35 -2.13
CA SER A 476 20.28 -4.24 -2.32
C SER A 476 21.18 -3.85 -3.50
N THR A 477 20.60 -3.39 -4.61
CA THR A 477 21.36 -2.93 -5.80
C THR A 477 21.26 -1.43 -5.99
N ALA A 478 22.17 -0.84 -6.78
CA ALA A 478 22.10 0.60 -7.07
C ALA A 478 20.84 0.99 -7.85
N ASN A 479 20.41 0.20 -8.83
CA ASN A 479 19.12 0.38 -9.51
C ASN A 479 17.93 0.26 -8.56
N ALA A 480 17.93 -0.70 -7.64
CA ALA A 480 16.86 -0.84 -6.65
C ALA A 480 16.80 0.42 -5.76
N ARG A 481 17.94 0.93 -5.30
CA ARG A 481 18.01 2.22 -4.57
C ARG A 481 17.49 3.40 -5.38
N LEU A 482 17.76 3.46 -6.69
CA LEU A 482 17.21 4.50 -7.57
C LEU A 482 15.70 4.38 -7.72
N VAL A 483 15.18 3.15 -7.83
CA VAL A 483 13.74 2.88 -7.86
C VAL A 483 13.08 3.37 -6.56
N GLU A 484 13.56 2.93 -5.40
CA GLU A 484 12.95 3.34 -4.12
C GLU A 484 13.01 4.84 -3.91
N LYS A 485 14.13 5.50 -4.27
CA LYS A 485 14.24 6.95 -4.18
C LYS A 485 13.18 7.67 -5.01
N LYS A 486 12.86 7.15 -6.20
CA LYS A 486 11.88 7.77 -7.09
C LYS A 486 10.44 7.42 -6.73
N LEU A 487 10.17 6.20 -6.26
CA LEU A 487 8.87 5.86 -5.66
C LEU A 487 8.57 6.78 -4.48
N GLU A 488 9.54 6.98 -3.59
CA GLU A 488 9.42 7.91 -2.46
C GLU A 488 9.17 9.34 -2.91
N HIS A 489 9.93 9.80 -3.92
CA HIS A 489 9.76 11.13 -4.47
C HIS A 489 8.34 11.39 -4.97
N TYR A 490 7.72 10.45 -5.70
CA TYR A 490 6.35 10.64 -6.17
C TYR A 490 5.33 10.67 -5.03
N ILE A 491 5.45 9.81 -4.02
CA ILE A 491 4.57 9.85 -2.84
C ILE A 491 4.67 11.21 -2.15
N GLN A 492 5.90 11.66 -1.83
CA GLN A 492 6.12 12.95 -1.18
C GLN A 492 5.64 14.13 -2.02
N TYR A 493 5.86 14.07 -3.35
CA TYR A 493 5.41 15.10 -4.26
C TYR A 493 3.88 15.25 -4.21
N TYR A 494 3.12 14.16 -4.35
CA TYR A 494 1.65 14.22 -4.34
C TYR A 494 1.08 14.60 -2.97
N GLN A 495 1.69 14.17 -1.87
CA GLN A 495 1.33 14.67 -0.53
C GLN A 495 1.45 16.19 -0.43
N GLN A 496 2.54 16.74 -0.98
CA GLN A 496 2.74 18.19 -1.03
C GLN A 496 1.73 18.86 -1.97
N GLN A 497 1.43 18.27 -3.14
CA GLN A 497 0.45 18.82 -4.09
C GLN A 497 -0.95 18.92 -3.46
N VAL A 498 -1.43 17.85 -2.82
CA VAL A 498 -2.73 17.84 -2.10
C VAL A 498 -2.79 19.01 -1.10
N LYS A 499 -1.73 19.18 -0.29
CA LYS A 499 -1.66 20.24 0.72
C LYS A 499 -1.50 21.65 0.15
N GLN A 500 -0.78 21.80 -0.97
CA GLN A 500 -0.50 23.07 -1.61
C GLN A 500 -1.71 23.59 -2.38
N TYR A 501 -2.34 22.73 -3.19
CA TYR A 501 -3.46 23.08 -4.09
C TYR A 501 -4.84 22.78 -3.51
N LYS A 502 -4.89 22.34 -2.26
CA LYS A 502 -6.11 22.23 -1.46
C LYS A 502 -7.13 21.30 -2.09
N TRP A 503 -6.69 20.09 -2.48
CA TRP A 503 -7.56 19.03 -2.99
C TRP A 503 -8.38 18.41 -1.86
N TYR A 504 -9.26 19.25 -1.33
CA TYR A 504 -10.14 19.07 -0.21
C TYR A 504 -11.52 19.54 -0.65
N GLY A 505 -12.55 19.10 0.05
CA GLY A 505 -13.94 19.47 -0.20
C GLY A 505 -14.84 18.24 -0.20
N PHE A 506 -16.12 18.44 0.10
CA PHE A 506 -17.10 17.36 0.25
C PHE A 506 -17.12 16.39 -0.95
N TRP A 507 -17.06 16.91 -2.17
CA TRP A 507 -17.07 16.12 -3.41
C TRP A 507 -15.68 15.81 -3.97
N ASN A 508 -14.62 16.49 -3.50
CA ASN A 508 -13.30 16.46 -4.14
C ASN A 508 -12.27 15.67 -3.33
N TYR A 509 -12.44 15.60 -2.01
CA TYR A 509 -11.43 15.04 -1.11
C TYR A 509 -11.23 13.54 -1.36
N GLY A 510 -10.04 13.22 -1.86
CA GLY A 510 -9.56 11.89 -2.17
C GLY A 510 -8.88 11.81 -3.54
N ASP A 511 -9.31 12.62 -4.51
CA ASP A 511 -8.79 12.59 -5.88
C ASP A 511 -7.59 13.52 -6.11
N PHE A 512 -6.89 13.30 -7.23
CA PHE A 512 -5.79 14.13 -7.71
C PHE A 512 -6.16 14.86 -9.00
N MET A 513 -5.42 15.92 -9.34
CA MET A 513 -5.50 16.52 -10.67
C MET A 513 -4.55 15.79 -11.62
N HIS A 514 -4.88 15.73 -12.92
CA HIS A 514 -4.25 14.90 -13.95
C HIS A 514 -3.00 15.55 -14.58
N ALA A 515 -3.05 16.84 -14.93
CA ALA A 515 -1.92 17.53 -15.55
C ALA A 515 -1.69 18.95 -15.04
N PHE A 516 -0.42 19.35 -15.09
CA PHE A 516 0.06 20.63 -14.57
C PHE A 516 0.34 21.63 -15.69
N ASP A 517 0.10 22.91 -15.40
CA ASP A 517 0.37 24.05 -16.26
C ASP A 517 1.61 24.79 -15.75
N GLU A 518 2.72 24.68 -16.48
CA GLU A 518 3.98 25.32 -16.11
C GLU A 518 3.92 26.85 -16.15
N GLU A 519 3.15 27.42 -17.09
CA GLU A 519 3.09 28.86 -17.29
C GLU A 519 2.30 29.53 -16.16
N ARG A 520 1.22 28.87 -15.71
CA ARG A 520 0.44 29.32 -14.56
C ARG A 520 1.00 28.89 -13.21
N GLY A 521 1.90 27.91 -13.18
CA GLY A 521 2.42 27.33 -11.94
C GLY A 521 1.33 26.67 -11.10
N MET A 522 0.34 26.03 -11.74
CA MET A 522 -0.77 25.34 -11.07
C MET A 522 -1.27 24.14 -11.89
N TRP A 523 -2.03 23.25 -11.24
CA TRP A 523 -2.73 22.18 -11.94
C TRP A 523 -3.84 22.73 -12.85
N ARG A 524 -4.12 22.05 -13.96
CA ARG A 524 -5.11 22.45 -14.97
C ARG A 524 -6.54 22.15 -14.51
N TYR A 525 -6.92 22.69 -13.34
CA TYR A 525 -8.21 22.47 -12.69
C TYR A 525 -9.42 22.94 -13.52
N ASP A 526 -9.17 23.78 -14.54
CA ASP A 526 -10.15 24.47 -15.36
C ASP A 526 -10.09 24.11 -16.85
N VAL A 527 -9.29 23.11 -17.25
CA VAL A 527 -9.11 22.73 -18.67
C VAL A 527 -9.57 21.30 -18.91
N GLY A 528 -10.88 21.12 -19.13
CA GLY A 528 -11.51 19.87 -19.57
C GLY A 528 -10.89 18.61 -18.94
N GLY A 529 -10.37 17.71 -19.79
CA GLY A 529 -9.77 16.45 -19.37
C GLY A 529 -8.40 16.55 -18.68
N TYR A 530 -7.90 17.73 -18.30
CA TYR A 530 -6.64 17.86 -17.57
C TYR A 530 -6.81 18.13 -16.07
N ALA A 531 -8.05 18.28 -15.60
CA ALA A 531 -8.41 18.55 -14.22
C ALA A 531 -8.45 17.26 -13.37
N TRP A 532 -9.56 16.87 -12.73
CA TRP A 532 -9.60 15.70 -11.84
C TRP A 532 -9.29 14.39 -12.57
N ASP A 533 -8.45 13.54 -11.97
CA ASP A 533 -7.82 12.37 -12.58
C ASP A 533 -8.75 11.16 -12.72
N ASN A 534 -9.72 11.00 -11.83
CA ASN A 534 -10.76 9.96 -11.90
C ASN A 534 -10.21 8.57 -12.30
N THR A 535 -9.14 8.11 -11.65
CA THR A 535 -8.47 6.80 -11.86
C THR A 535 -7.65 6.61 -13.15
N GLU A 536 -7.48 7.65 -13.97
CA GLU A 536 -6.79 7.53 -15.25
C GLU A 536 -5.38 6.93 -15.07
N LEU A 537 -5.07 5.90 -15.86
CA LEU A 537 -3.83 5.11 -15.82
C LEU A 537 -3.45 4.45 -14.47
N GLY A 538 -4.42 4.27 -13.56
CA GLY A 538 -4.25 3.41 -12.38
C GLY A 538 -3.60 4.10 -11.17
N THR A 539 -3.89 5.39 -10.96
CA THR A 539 -3.51 6.11 -9.73
C THR A 539 -3.88 5.36 -8.44
N PRO A 540 -5.07 4.73 -8.30
CA PRO A 540 -5.40 3.94 -7.12
C PRO A 540 -4.48 2.73 -6.92
N LEU A 541 -4.14 2.00 -7.99
CA LEU A 541 -3.23 0.85 -7.90
C LEU A 541 -1.85 1.29 -7.43
N TRP A 542 -1.36 2.42 -7.93
CA TRP A 542 -0.07 2.93 -7.52
C TRP A 542 -0.03 3.15 -6.00
N LEU A 543 -1.02 3.87 -5.44
CA LEU A 543 -1.07 4.11 -4.00
C LEU A 543 -1.23 2.81 -3.20
N TRP A 544 -2.10 1.91 -3.63
CA TRP A 544 -2.32 0.64 -2.94
C TRP A 544 -1.10 -0.28 -2.96
N TYR A 545 -0.41 -0.44 -4.10
CA TYR A 545 0.84 -1.22 -4.12
C TYR A 545 1.94 -0.53 -3.32
N SER A 546 2.05 0.81 -3.36
CA SER A 546 2.99 1.53 -2.49
C SER A 546 2.68 1.31 -1.00
N PHE A 547 1.41 1.20 -0.61
CA PHE A 547 1.01 0.85 0.75
C PHE A 547 1.36 -0.61 1.10
N LEU A 548 0.95 -1.58 0.28
CA LEU A 548 1.20 -3.01 0.51
C LEU A 548 2.68 -3.32 0.74
N ARG A 549 3.55 -2.59 0.03
CA ARG A 549 5.01 -2.66 0.15
C ARG A 549 5.56 -2.20 1.49
N SER A 550 4.96 -1.17 2.07
CA SER A 550 5.61 -0.38 3.12
C SER A 550 4.87 -0.39 4.45
N GLY A 551 3.56 -0.69 4.47
CA GLY A 551 2.72 -0.60 5.66
C GLY A 551 2.53 0.82 6.20
N ARG A 552 2.91 1.86 5.43
CA ARG A 552 2.97 3.23 5.90
C ARG A 552 1.60 3.91 6.03
N LYS A 553 1.38 4.60 7.15
CA LYS A 553 0.13 5.33 7.46
C LYS A 553 -0.18 6.47 6.50
N ASP A 554 0.82 7.22 6.07
CA ASP A 554 0.63 8.37 5.18
C ASP A 554 0.17 7.95 3.77
N ILE A 555 0.64 6.80 3.30
CA ILE A 555 0.18 6.20 2.03
C ILE A 555 -1.20 5.54 2.21
N TRP A 556 -1.43 4.88 3.35
CA TRP A 556 -2.74 4.35 3.73
C TRP A 556 -3.83 5.43 3.66
N ASP A 557 -3.58 6.59 4.28
CA ASP A 557 -4.54 7.69 4.31
C ASP A 557 -4.87 8.20 2.90
N MET A 558 -3.85 8.34 2.03
CA MET A 558 -4.06 8.71 0.63
C MET A 558 -4.87 7.65 -0.13
N ALA A 559 -4.52 6.37 0.01
CA ALA A 559 -5.16 5.27 -0.71
C ALA A 559 -6.63 5.07 -0.26
N VAL A 560 -6.91 5.19 1.04
CA VAL A 560 -8.27 5.13 1.59
C VAL A 560 -9.11 6.31 1.11
N ALA A 561 -8.58 7.55 1.20
CA ALA A 561 -9.30 8.73 0.72
C ALA A 561 -9.61 8.63 -0.77
N MET A 562 -8.64 8.23 -1.58
CA MET A 562 -8.80 8.00 -3.02
C MET A 562 -9.85 6.93 -3.33
N THR A 563 -9.82 5.80 -2.61
CA THR A 563 -10.82 4.73 -2.79
C THR A 563 -12.23 5.21 -2.45
N ARG A 564 -12.40 5.98 -1.37
CA ARG A 564 -13.69 6.57 -0.96
C ARG A 564 -14.17 7.68 -1.88
N HIS A 565 -13.29 8.22 -2.72
CA HIS A 565 -13.65 9.14 -3.78
C HIS A 565 -13.99 8.39 -5.07
N ASN A 566 -13.03 7.66 -5.63
CA ASN A 566 -13.18 7.09 -6.97
C ASN A 566 -14.27 6.03 -7.06
N ALA A 567 -14.50 5.23 -6.01
CA ALA A 567 -15.55 4.22 -6.03
C ALA A 567 -16.94 4.79 -5.75
N GLU A 568 -17.06 6.06 -5.37
CA GLU A 568 -18.30 6.70 -4.93
C GLU A 568 -18.69 7.86 -5.86
N VAL A 569 -17.84 8.88 -5.97
CA VAL A 569 -18.12 10.14 -6.69
C VAL A 569 -17.94 9.97 -8.20
N ASP A 570 -16.89 9.24 -8.62
CA ASP A 570 -16.56 9.09 -10.05
C ASP A 570 -17.34 7.96 -10.73
N VAL A 571 -18.22 7.28 -9.99
CA VAL A 571 -19.00 6.12 -10.44
C VAL A 571 -20.49 6.36 -10.23
N TYR A 572 -21.29 5.91 -11.18
CA TYR A 572 -22.75 5.96 -11.09
C TYR A 572 -23.29 4.69 -10.41
N HIS A 573 -24.16 4.87 -9.42
CA HIS A 573 -24.78 3.81 -8.60
C HIS A 573 -26.26 3.62 -8.89
N LEU A 574 -26.89 4.56 -9.60
CA LEU A 574 -28.28 4.49 -10.04
C LEU A 574 -28.43 5.13 -11.44
N GLY A 575 -29.64 5.05 -11.98
CA GLY A 575 -29.96 5.62 -13.28
C GLY A 575 -29.38 4.82 -14.46
N PRO A 576 -29.44 5.38 -15.68
CA PRO A 576 -29.05 4.67 -16.90
C PRO A 576 -27.56 4.30 -16.94
N TRP A 577 -26.71 5.04 -16.22
CA TRP A 577 -25.25 4.85 -16.23
C TRP A 577 -24.73 4.01 -15.07
N ALA A 578 -25.61 3.48 -14.22
CA ALA A 578 -25.23 2.65 -13.08
C ALA A 578 -24.24 1.54 -13.48
N GLY A 579 -23.15 1.45 -12.73
CA GLY A 579 -22.06 0.50 -12.99
C GLY A 579 -20.91 1.04 -13.85
N LEU A 580 -21.04 2.23 -14.44
CA LEU A 580 -19.99 2.92 -15.20
C LEU A 580 -19.42 4.09 -14.39
N GLY A 581 -18.19 4.50 -14.71
CA GLY A 581 -17.60 5.73 -14.18
C GLY A 581 -17.39 6.78 -15.24
N SER A 582 -17.08 8.01 -14.82
CA SER A 582 -16.86 9.15 -15.70
C SER A 582 -15.37 9.43 -15.86
N ARG A 583 -14.90 9.53 -17.10
CA ARG A 583 -13.52 9.92 -17.41
C ARG A 583 -13.16 11.29 -16.80
N HIS A 584 -11.89 11.45 -16.46
CA HIS A 584 -11.23 12.66 -15.96
C HIS A 584 -11.70 13.97 -16.62
N ASN A 585 -12.01 14.99 -15.81
CA ASN A 585 -12.68 16.23 -16.22
C ASN A 585 -12.64 17.33 -15.12
N VAL A 586 -13.03 18.57 -15.44
CA VAL A 586 -13.19 19.69 -14.48
C VAL A 586 -14.17 19.36 -13.36
N SER A 587 -15.29 18.70 -13.70
CA SER A 587 -16.21 18.12 -12.72
C SER A 587 -16.09 16.60 -12.77
N HIS A 588 -16.12 15.92 -11.63
CA HIS A 588 -15.95 14.46 -11.55
C HIS A 588 -16.91 13.66 -12.46
N TRP A 589 -18.08 14.22 -12.80
CA TRP A 589 -19.10 13.63 -13.68
C TRP A 589 -19.23 14.32 -15.06
N GLY A 590 -18.36 15.27 -15.40
CA GLY A 590 -18.53 16.17 -16.54
C GLY A 590 -18.31 15.51 -17.90
N CYS A 591 -17.38 14.55 -18.03
CA CYS A 591 -17.04 13.95 -19.32
C CYS A 591 -18.13 13.00 -19.85
N GLY A 592 -18.40 13.01 -21.15
CA GLY A 592 -19.36 12.09 -21.80
C GLY A 592 -18.85 10.66 -22.03
N ALA A 593 -17.55 10.41 -21.78
CA ALA A 593 -17.01 9.05 -21.77
C ALA A 593 -17.37 8.35 -20.45
N LYS A 594 -18.51 7.64 -20.46
CA LYS A 594 -18.99 6.79 -19.37
C LYS A 594 -18.53 5.36 -19.61
N GLU A 595 -17.56 4.88 -18.85
CA GLU A 595 -16.83 3.64 -19.18
C GLU A 595 -16.52 2.82 -17.91
N ALA A 596 -16.48 1.50 -18.07
CA ALA A 596 -16.17 0.58 -16.97
C ALA A 596 -14.72 0.67 -16.49
N ARG A 597 -13.83 1.28 -17.29
CA ARG A 597 -12.42 1.47 -16.92
C ARG A 597 -12.19 2.37 -15.71
N ILE A 598 -13.19 3.20 -15.37
CA ILE A 598 -13.19 4.04 -14.18
C ILE A 598 -13.83 3.31 -13.00
N SER A 599 -14.91 2.56 -13.24
CA SER A 599 -15.66 1.85 -12.19
C SER A 599 -15.12 0.47 -11.82
N GLN A 600 -14.10 -0.03 -12.53
CA GLN A 600 -13.61 -1.39 -12.29
C GLN A 600 -13.11 -1.60 -10.86
N VAL A 601 -13.40 -2.79 -10.33
CA VAL A 601 -13.08 -3.13 -8.93
C VAL A 601 -11.59 -3.30 -8.67
N SER A 602 -10.77 -3.51 -9.71
CA SER A 602 -9.32 -3.67 -9.58
C SER A 602 -8.70 -2.49 -8.85
N TRP A 603 -9.23 -1.28 -9.04
CA TRP A 603 -8.78 -0.04 -8.39
C TRP A 603 -8.94 -0.04 -6.87
N ASN A 604 -10.07 -0.55 -6.39
CA ASN A 604 -10.61 -0.15 -5.09
C ASN A 604 -10.85 -1.34 -4.14
N ARG A 605 -10.77 -2.58 -4.63
CA ARG A 605 -11.02 -3.80 -3.83
C ARG A 605 -10.01 -4.04 -2.69
N PHE A 606 -8.88 -3.34 -2.69
CA PHE A 606 -7.89 -3.41 -1.62
C PHE A 606 -8.51 -3.04 -0.26
N LEU A 607 -9.30 -1.96 -0.22
CA LEU A 607 -9.96 -1.52 1.00
C LEU A 607 -10.88 -2.60 1.57
N TYR A 608 -11.70 -3.24 0.71
CA TYR A 608 -12.56 -4.35 1.13
C TYR A 608 -11.71 -5.49 1.67
N TYR A 609 -10.75 -6.01 0.90
CA TYR A 609 -10.05 -7.21 1.32
C TYR A 609 -9.16 -7.02 2.54
N LEU A 610 -8.63 -5.81 2.77
CA LEU A 610 -7.82 -5.51 3.95
C LEU A 610 -8.66 -5.22 5.21
N THR A 611 -9.89 -4.70 5.08
CA THR A 611 -10.69 -4.21 6.24
C THR A 611 -12.06 -4.85 6.42
N ALA A 612 -12.49 -5.67 5.45
CA ALA A 612 -13.84 -6.20 5.30
C ALA A 612 -14.95 -5.14 5.32
N ASP A 613 -14.71 -3.99 4.69
CA ASP A 613 -15.65 -2.87 4.60
C ASP A 613 -16.89 -3.19 3.74
N GLU A 614 -18.07 -3.26 4.36
CA GLU A 614 -19.31 -3.68 3.71
C GLU A 614 -19.75 -2.73 2.60
N ARG A 615 -19.52 -1.41 2.75
CA ARG A 615 -19.83 -0.44 1.68
C ARG A 615 -19.00 -0.71 0.44
N THR A 616 -17.70 -0.92 0.58
CA THR A 616 -16.83 -1.31 -0.55
C THR A 616 -17.28 -2.65 -1.14
N GLY A 617 -17.76 -3.58 -0.29
CA GLY A 617 -18.39 -4.82 -0.72
C GLY A 617 -19.61 -4.63 -1.64
N ASP A 618 -20.50 -3.69 -1.30
CA ASP A 618 -21.66 -3.30 -2.12
C ASP A 618 -21.21 -2.69 -3.45
N LEU A 619 -20.25 -1.76 -3.41
CA LEU A 619 -19.73 -1.07 -4.59
C LEU A 619 -19.16 -2.04 -5.62
N MET A 620 -18.38 -3.02 -5.17
CA MET A 620 -17.86 -4.07 -6.05
C MET A 620 -18.96 -4.93 -6.65
N HIS A 621 -20.00 -5.24 -5.88
CA HIS A 621 -21.14 -6.03 -6.36
C HIS A 621 -22.02 -5.24 -7.36
N ALA A 622 -22.08 -3.91 -7.23
CA ALA A 622 -22.85 -3.04 -8.11
C ALA A 622 -22.32 -3.01 -9.55
N VAL A 623 -21.01 -3.23 -9.76
CA VAL A 623 -20.36 -3.14 -11.08
C VAL A 623 -20.17 -4.49 -11.79
N LYS A 624 -20.57 -5.61 -11.17
CA LYS A 624 -20.36 -6.97 -11.70
C LYS A 624 -20.97 -7.20 -13.10
N ASP A 625 -22.08 -6.53 -13.40
CA ASP A 625 -22.84 -6.64 -14.65
C ASP A 625 -22.68 -5.40 -15.56
N ALA A 626 -21.62 -4.61 -15.37
CA ALA A 626 -21.37 -3.41 -16.17
C ALA A 626 -21.19 -3.69 -17.68
N ASP A 627 -20.91 -4.94 -18.07
CA ASP A 627 -20.83 -5.38 -19.46
C ASP A 627 -22.16 -5.30 -20.20
N GLN A 628 -23.27 -5.49 -19.49
CA GLN A 628 -24.62 -5.41 -20.06
C GLN A 628 -24.92 -4.01 -20.63
N LYS A 629 -24.25 -2.97 -20.13
CA LYS A 629 -24.42 -1.60 -20.62
C LYS A 629 -23.97 -1.41 -22.06
N LEU A 630 -23.18 -2.33 -22.62
CA LEU A 630 -22.78 -2.28 -24.03
C LEU A 630 -23.94 -2.53 -25.01
N TYR A 631 -25.09 -3.03 -24.56
CA TYR A 631 -26.31 -3.06 -25.38
C TYR A 631 -26.89 -1.65 -25.63
N GLU A 632 -26.67 -0.73 -24.69
CA GLU A 632 -27.23 0.62 -24.70
C GLU A 632 -26.20 1.65 -25.15
N LEU A 633 -24.96 1.54 -24.65
CA LEU A 633 -23.89 2.51 -24.85
C LEU A 633 -22.64 1.84 -25.41
N ASP A 634 -22.41 2.05 -26.70
CA ASP A 634 -21.18 1.62 -27.36
C ASP A 634 -20.04 2.62 -27.02
N PRO A 635 -18.93 2.16 -26.38
CA PRO A 635 -17.84 3.03 -25.97
C PRO A 635 -17.07 3.63 -27.16
N MET A 636 -17.22 3.04 -28.35
CA MET A 636 -16.55 3.46 -29.57
C MET A 636 -17.51 4.11 -30.58
N ARG A 637 -18.73 4.49 -30.16
CA ARG A 637 -19.76 5.10 -31.03
C ARG A 637 -19.29 6.32 -31.84
N LEU A 638 -18.37 7.12 -31.30
CA LEU A 638 -17.84 8.31 -31.97
C LEU A 638 -16.60 7.99 -32.82
N ALA A 639 -15.65 7.24 -32.28
CA ALA A 639 -14.35 6.98 -32.92
C ALA A 639 -14.41 5.86 -33.99
N GLU A 640 -15.19 4.81 -33.76
CA GLU A 640 -15.43 3.71 -34.70
C GLU A 640 -16.94 3.45 -34.81
N PRO A 641 -17.73 4.34 -35.44
CA PRO A 641 -19.18 4.19 -35.51
C PRO A 641 -19.58 2.90 -36.24
N ARG A 642 -20.67 2.25 -35.79
CA ARG A 642 -21.17 0.99 -36.37
C ARG A 642 -21.44 1.07 -37.87
N SER A 643 -21.82 2.25 -38.39
CA SER A 643 -22.04 2.47 -39.82
C SER A 643 -20.77 2.30 -40.67
N LYS A 644 -19.58 2.47 -40.09
CA LYS A 644 -18.29 2.28 -40.76
C LYS A 644 -17.58 0.98 -40.35
N TYR A 645 -17.86 0.50 -39.15
CA TYR A 645 -17.27 -0.70 -38.57
C TYR A 645 -18.38 -1.65 -38.11
N PRO A 646 -19.10 -2.29 -39.04
CA PRO A 646 -20.23 -3.16 -38.72
C PRO A 646 -19.78 -4.42 -37.98
N SER A 647 -20.66 -4.95 -37.15
CA SER A 647 -20.51 -6.24 -36.48
C SER A 647 -21.89 -6.84 -36.29
N THR A 648 -22.04 -8.14 -36.56
CA THR A 648 -23.30 -8.86 -36.31
C THR A 648 -23.53 -9.18 -34.83
N ALA A 649 -22.49 -9.06 -34.01
CA ALA A 649 -22.59 -9.19 -32.56
C ALA A 649 -23.49 -8.07 -31.98
N PRO A 650 -24.25 -8.38 -30.91
CA PRO A 650 -25.21 -7.44 -30.36
C PRO A 650 -24.55 -6.22 -29.71
N ALA A 651 -23.32 -6.37 -29.20
CA ALA A 651 -22.51 -5.29 -28.63
C ALA A 651 -21.13 -5.21 -29.30
N ARG A 652 -20.38 -4.14 -29.00
CA ARG A 652 -18.96 -4.01 -29.35
C ARG A 652 -18.15 -3.51 -28.16
N LEU A 653 -16.91 -3.95 -28.04
CA LEU A 653 -15.98 -3.51 -27.00
C LEU A 653 -14.54 -3.48 -27.51
N ARG A 654 -13.64 -2.81 -26.79
CA ARG A 654 -12.20 -2.98 -26.96
C ARG A 654 -11.71 -4.04 -25.97
N ILE A 655 -10.82 -4.96 -26.40
CA ILE A 655 -10.28 -6.00 -25.48
C ILE A 655 -9.71 -5.35 -24.21
N GLY A 656 -9.05 -4.21 -24.36
CA GLY A 656 -8.88 -3.29 -23.25
C GLY A 656 -9.14 -1.86 -23.70
N PRO A 657 -9.56 -0.97 -22.81
CA PRO A 657 -9.74 -1.22 -21.39
C PRO A 657 -11.05 -1.97 -21.04
N ASP A 658 -12.01 -2.09 -21.96
CA ASP A 658 -13.37 -2.55 -21.62
C ASP A 658 -13.42 -4.01 -21.10
N TRP A 659 -12.98 -4.99 -21.90
CA TRP A 659 -13.08 -6.41 -21.48
C TRP A 659 -12.26 -6.72 -20.23
N VAL A 660 -11.03 -6.17 -20.12
CA VAL A 660 -10.21 -6.36 -18.90
C VAL A 660 -10.84 -5.74 -17.65
N SER A 661 -11.54 -4.61 -17.76
CA SER A 661 -12.31 -4.04 -16.66
C SER A 661 -13.46 -4.95 -16.22
N TYR A 662 -14.18 -5.56 -17.16
CA TYR A 662 -15.21 -6.54 -16.83
C TYR A 662 -14.61 -7.81 -16.22
N VAL A 663 -13.48 -8.28 -16.71
CA VAL A 663 -12.75 -9.42 -16.12
C VAL A 663 -12.37 -9.13 -14.67
N ALA A 664 -11.93 -7.92 -14.33
CA ALA A 664 -11.67 -7.55 -12.94
C ALA A 664 -12.93 -7.67 -12.08
N ASN A 665 -14.06 -7.15 -12.56
CA ASN A 665 -15.35 -7.19 -11.87
C ASN A 665 -15.85 -8.63 -11.68
N TRP A 666 -15.84 -9.42 -12.75
CA TRP A 666 -16.24 -10.82 -12.77
C TRP A 666 -15.35 -11.71 -11.90
N MET A 667 -14.03 -11.51 -11.95
CA MET A 667 -13.08 -12.27 -11.13
C MET A 667 -13.35 -12.03 -9.65
N THR A 668 -13.56 -10.76 -9.27
CA THR A 668 -13.84 -10.36 -7.89
C THR A 668 -15.21 -10.87 -7.41
N GLU A 669 -16.24 -10.83 -8.25
CA GLU A 669 -17.54 -11.38 -7.89
C GLU A 669 -17.49 -12.92 -7.78
N TRP A 670 -16.80 -13.58 -8.69
CA TRP A 670 -16.61 -15.04 -8.67
C TRP A 670 -15.87 -15.49 -7.42
N GLU A 671 -14.74 -14.87 -7.08
CA GLU A 671 -13.97 -15.26 -5.90
C GLU A 671 -14.75 -15.02 -4.59
N ARG A 672 -15.58 -13.97 -4.51
CA ARG A 672 -16.38 -13.66 -3.31
C ARG A 672 -17.59 -14.59 -3.14
N THR A 673 -18.26 -14.93 -4.24
CA THR A 673 -19.57 -15.59 -4.18
C THR A 673 -19.56 -17.05 -4.62
N GLY A 674 -18.51 -17.49 -5.33
CA GLY A 674 -18.47 -18.78 -6.00
C GLY A 674 -19.34 -18.86 -7.26
N ASN A 675 -19.97 -17.76 -7.69
CA ASN A 675 -20.82 -17.76 -8.88
C ASN A 675 -20.00 -17.97 -10.16
N THR A 676 -20.13 -19.17 -10.75
CA THR A 676 -19.33 -19.59 -11.89
C THR A 676 -19.77 -18.96 -13.21
N VAL A 677 -20.91 -18.28 -13.30
CA VAL A 677 -21.32 -17.56 -14.52
C VAL A 677 -20.24 -16.56 -14.93
N TYR A 678 -19.68 -15.84 -13.96
CA TYR A 678 -18.61 -14.87 -14.18
C TYR A 678 -17.30 -15.54 -14.59
N ARG A 679 -16.92 -16.66 -13.96
CA ARG A 679 -15.80 -17.50 -14.39
C ARG A 679 -15.96 -17.92 -15.85
N ASP A 680 -17.14 -18.39 -16.22
CA ASP A 680 -17.42 -18.93 -17.55
C ASP A 680 -17.37 -17.83 -18.61
N LYS A 681 -17.84 -16.61 -18.30
CA LYS A 681 -17.66 -15.41 -19.15
C LYS A 681 -16.18 -15.07 -19.35
N ILE A 682 -15.36 -15.10 -18.30
CA ILE A 682 -13.91 -14.86 -18.40
C ILE A 682 -13.27 -15.90 -19.34
N ILE A 683 -13.55 -17.19 -19.12
CA ILE A 683 -13.00 -18.27 -19.94
C ILE A 683 -13.47 -18.15 -21.40
N ALA A 684 -14.74 -17.79 -21.64
CA ALA A 684 -15.25 -17.57 -23.00
C ALA A 684 -14.50 -16.44 -23.72
N GLY A 685 -14.24 -15.33 -23.05
CA GLY A 685 -13.44 -14.22 -23.58
C GLY A 685 -11.99 -14.64 -23.85
N MET A 686 -11.33 -15.31 -22.89
CA MET A 686 -9.95 -15.80 -23.05
C MET A 686 -9.81 -16.75 -24.26
N LYS A 687 -10.73 -17.71 -24.41
CA LYS A 687 -10.76 -18.62 -25.56
C LYS A 687 -10.99 -17.88 -26.87
N SER A 688 -11.93 -16.93 -26.88
CA SER A 688 -12.22 -16.11 -28.06
C SER A 688 -10.97 -15.34 -28.52
N ILE A 689 -10.29 -14.67 -27.58
CA ILE A 689 -9.05 -13.91 -27.86
C ILE A 689 -7.93 -14.83 -28.36
N GLY A 690 -7.77 -16.00 -27.74
CA GLY A 690 -6.76 -16.98 -28.16
C GLY A 690 -7.00 -17.58 -29.56
N GLN A 691 -8.21 -17.43 -30.11
CA GLN A 691 -8.59 -17.87 -31.46
C GLN A 691 -8.54 -16.74 -32.50
N LEU A 692 -8.32 -15.50 -32.10
CA LEU A 692 -8.24 -14.38 -33.03
C LEU A 692 -6.98 -14.51 -33.92
N PRO A 693 -7.05 -14.17 -35.23
CA PRO A 693 -5.95 -14.37 -36.19
C PRO A 693 -4.58 -13.79 -35.78
N HIS A 694 -4.59 -12.66 -35.06
CA HIS A 694 -3.40 -11.96 -34.58
C HIS A 694 -3.46 -11.73 -33.06
N GLY A 695 -4.19 -12.58 -32.33
CA GLY A 695 -4.38 -12.45 -30.89
C GLY A 695 -4.89 -11.06 -30.52
N LEU A 696 -4.21 -10.41 -29.58
CA LEU A 696 -4.55 -9.06 -29.07
C LEU A 696 -4.32 -7.92 -30.07
N PHE A 697 -3.63 -8.18 -31.19
CA PHE A 697 -3.45 -7.19 -32.26
C PHE A 697 -4.55 -7.24 -33.32
N THR A 698 -5.51 -8.16 -33.21
CA THR A 698 -6.50 -8.42 -34.27
C THR A 698 -7.45 -7.24 -34.50
N GLY A 699 -7.62 -6.88 -35.78
CA GLY A 699 -8.77 -6.11 -36.27
C GLY A 699 -8.70 -4.61 -36.05
N ASN A 700 -9.87 -3.97 -35.99
CA ASN A 700 -10.05 -2.59 -35.50
C ASN A 700 -10.11 -2.56 -33.95
N LYS A 701 -10.19 -1.38 -33.33
CA LYS A 701 -10.16 -1.30 -31.86
C LYS A 701 -11.39 -1.95 -31.22
N ALA A 702 -12.58 -1.75 -31.81
CA ALA A 702 -13.84 -2.30 -31.31
C ALA A 702 -14.18 -3.65 -31.97
N LEU A 703 -14.17 -4.73 -31.19
CA LEU A 703 -14.54 -6.07 -31.63
C LEU A 703 -15.99 -6.39 -31.29
N GLY A 704 -16.59 -7.34 -32.01
CA GLY A 704 -17.93 -7.83 -31.70
C GLY A 704 -17.96 -8.56 -30.37
N TYR A 705 -19.00 -8.34 -29.57
CA TYR A 705 -19.14 -8.91 -28.24
C TYR A 705 -20.58 -9.28 -27.93
N ASP A 706 -20.74 -10.37 -27.19
CA ASP A 706 -22.02 -10.81 -26.65
C ASP A 706 -21.99 -10.79 -25.11
N PRO A 707 -22.60 -9.78 -24.46
CA PRO A 707 -22.67 -9.68 -23.00
C PRO A 707 -23.36 -10.86 -22.31
N ALA A 708 -24.20 -11.62 -23.00
CA ALA A 708 -24.83 -12.80 -22.40
C ALA A 708 -23.85 -13.96 -22.25
N THR A 709 -22.91 -14.09 -23.20
CA THR A 709 -22.01 -15.26 -23.27
C THR A 709 -20.55 -14.95 -22.94
N GLY A 710 -20.15 -13.68 -22.96
CA GLY A 710 -18.76 -13.26 -22.80
C GLY A 710 -17.88 -13.50 -24.04
N LYS A 711 -18.46 -13.94 -25.17
CA LYS A 711 -17.72 -14.25 -26.40
C LYS A 711 -17.32 -12.98 -27.15
N ILE A 712 -16.10 -13.00 -27.69
CA ILE A 712 -15.55 -11.94 -28.54
C ILE A 712 -15.44 -12.48 -29.97
N THR A 713 -15.79 -11.66 -30.96
CA THR A 713 -15.79 -12.03 -32.38
C THR A 713 -15.18 -10.91 -33.22
N TYR A 714 -14.61 -11.29 -34.36
CA TYR A 714 -14.11 -10.35 -35.34
C TYR A 714 -14.51 -10.81 -36.74
N GLU A 715 -15.23 -9.95 -37.46
CA GLU A 715 -15.83 -10.22 -38.78
C GLU A 715 -15.22 -9.34 -39.88
N GLY A 716 -14.25 -8.48 -39.53
CA GLY A 716 -13.58 -7.60 -40.48
C GLY A 716 -12.48 -8.30 -41.28
N ASP A 717 -11.64 -7.52 -41.96
CA ASP A 717 -10.49 -8.03 -42.69
C ASP A 717 -9.54 -8.81 -41.75
N PRO A 718 -9.34 -10.12 -41.95
CA PRO A 718 -8.51 -10.95 -41.08
C PRO A 718 -7.03 -10.54 -41.05
N LYS A 719 -6.56 -9.74 -42.02
CA LYS A 719 -5.19 -9.20 -42.05
C LYS A 719 -5.04 -7.90 -41.27
N ARG A 720 -6.15 -7.26 -40.92
CA ARG A 720 -6.12 -5.98 -40.21
C ARG A 720 -5.58 -6.19 -38.81
N GLN A 721 -4.67 -5.32 -38.41
CA GLN A 721 -4.12 -5.28 -37.06
C GLN A 721 -4.23 -3.87 -36.47
N ASN A 722 -4.24 -3.78 -35.14
CA ASN A 722 -4.16 -2.55 -34.39
C ASN A 722 -3.34 -2.73 -33.12
N THR A 723 -2.91 -1.62 -32.53
CA THR A 723 -2.37 -1.58 -31.18
C THR A 723 -3.25 -0.76 -30.26
N ASN A 724 -3.30 -1.16 -29.00
CA ASN A 724 -4.09 -0.47 -27.98
C ASN A 724 -3.37 -0.45 -26.64
N HIS A 725 -2.72 0.67 -26.34
CA HIS A 725 -1.96 0.84 -25.11
C HIS A 725 -2.84 0.82 -23.85
N LEU A 726 -4.09 1.29 -23.94
CA LEU A 726 -5.01 1.40 -22.79
C LEU A 726 -5.31 0.03 -22.17
N LEU A 727 -5.17 -1.06 -22.94
CA LEU A 727 -5.37 -2.41 -22.43
C LEU A 727 -4.49 -2.71 -21.22
N SER A 728 -3.20 -2.37 -21.30
CA SER A 728 -2.25 -2.73 -20.24
C SER A 728 -2.21 -1.69 -19.12
N ILE A 729 -2.35 -0.41 -19.45
CA ILE A 729 -2.12 0.68 -18.49
C ILE A 729 -3.37 1.08 -17.69
N MET A 730 -4.56 0.61 -18.06
CA MET A 730 -5.79 0.80 -17.29
C MET A 730 -6.10 -0.44 -16.42
N GLY A 731 -5.11 -0.94 -15.68
CA GLY A 731 -5.27 -2.03 -14.71
C GLY A 731 -5.39 -3.43 -15.31
N GLY A 732 -5.40 -3.54 -16.64
CA GLY A 732 -5.46 -4.83 -17.33
C GLY A 732 -4.21 -5.68 -17.10
N PHE A 733 -3.03 -5.07 -16.99
CA PHE A 733 -1.79 -5.81 -16.71
C PHE A 733 -1.84 -6.54 -15.36
N GLU A 734 -2.28 -5.85 -14.31
CA GLU A 734 -2.40 -6.41 -12.95
C GLU A 734 -3.50 -7.45 -12.87
N THR A 735 -4.66 -7.16 -13.48
CA THR A 735 -5.80 -8.08 -13.51
C THR A 735 -5.42 -9.40 -14.19
N ILE A 736 -4.74 -9.36 -15.34
CA ILE A 736 -4.33 -10.57 -16.06
C ILE A 736 -3.25 -11.35 -15.31
N ASN A 737 -2.31 -10.67 -14.64
CA ASN A 737 -1.30 -11.33 -13.82
C ASN A 737 -1.92 -12.06 -12.63
N GLU A 738 -2.84 -11.45 -11.90
CA GLU A 738 -3.53 -12.13 -10.80
C GLU A 738 -4.42 -13.28 -11.30
N LEU A 739 -5.14 -13.06 -12.39
CA LEU A 739 -5.99 -14.09 -13.00
C LEU A 739 -5.18 -15.34 -13.39
N SER A 740 -3.90 -15.18 -13.73
CA SER A 740 -3.02 -16.29 -14.09
C SER A 740 -2.83 -17.31 -12.98
N ASP A 741 -2.99 -16.93 -11.71
CA ASP A 741 -2.95 -17.87 -10.58
C ASP A 741 -4.31 -18.60 -10.38
N MET A 742 -5.38 -18.13 -11.05
CA MET A 742 -6.74 -18.67 -10.90
C MET A 742 -7.22 -19.48 -12.12
N ILE A 743 -6.93 -19.04 -13.34
CA ILE A 743 -7.38 -19.67 -14.58
C ILE A 743 -6.18 -19.97 -15.46
N LYS A 744 -6.10 -21.20 -15.99
CA LYS A 744 -5.08 -21.61 -16.95
C LYS A 744 -5.74 -21.82 -18.32
N GLU A 745 -5.64 -20.82 -19.20
CA GLU A 745 -6.12 -20.89 -20.59
C GLU A 745 -4.93 -20.70 -21.55
N PRO A 746 -4.31 -21.79 -22.04
CA PRO A 746 -3.02 -21.74 -22.74
C PRO A 746 -3.02 -20.86 -24.00
N THR A 747 -4.11 -20.87 -24.77
CA THR A 747 -4.17 -20.07 -26.01
C THR A 747 -4.19 -18.58 -25.73
N PHE A 748 -4.85 -18.17 -24.65
CA PHE A 748 -4.86 -16.79 -24.20
C PHE A 748 -3.48 -16.35 -23.69
N TYR A 749 -2.84 -17.15 -22.83
CA TYR A 749 -1.53 -16.77 -22.28
C TYR A 749 -0.43 -16.75 -23.33
N ARG A 750 -0.52 -17.58 -24.38
CA ARG A 750 0.31 -17.43 -25.58
C ARG A 750 0.09 -16.07 -26.24
N ALA A 751 -1.16 -15.70 -26.52
CA ALA A 751 -1.48 -14.40 -27.13
C ALA A 751 -1.07 -13.20 -26.26
N TRP A 752 -1.18 -13.33 -24.94
CA TRP A 752 -0.72 -12.32 -23.97
C TRP A 752 0.81 -12.17 -23.98
N TYR A 753 1.54 -13.28 -24.00
CA TYR A 753 3.01 -13.26 -24.12
C TYR A 753 3.47 -12.67 -25.45
N GLU A 754 2.85 -13.07 -26.57
CA GLU A 754 3.15 -12.52 -27.89
C GLU A 754 2.87 -11.01 -27.94
N HIS A 755 1.75 -10.58 -27.38
CA HIS A 755 1.45 -9.16 -27.21
C HIS A 755 2.52 -8.45 -26.39
N ALA A 756 2.90 -8.99 -25.23
CA ALA A 756 3.91 -8.37 -24.37
C ALA A 756 5.29 -8.25 -25.06
N ARG A 757 5.72 -9.30 -25.76
CA ARG A 757 6.98 -9.34 -26.51
C ARG A 757 7.00 -8.36 -27.68
N ASP A 758 5.91 -8.29 -28.43
CA ASP A 758 5.88 -7.60 -29.72
C ASP A 758 5.26 -6.20 -29.67
N PHE A 759 4.73 -5.76 -28.51
CA PHE A 759 3.99 -4.49 -28.39
C PHE A 759 4.79 -3.28 -28.88
N GLU A 760 6.06 -3.12 -28.46
CA GLU A 760 6.88 -1.97 -28.86
C GLU A 760 7.04 -1.91 -30.39
N ARG A 761 7.46 -3.03 -30.99
CA ARG A 761 7.64 -3.15 -32.45
C ARG A 761 6.33 -2.86 -33.18
N ASN A 762 5.25 -3.51 -32.79
CA ASN A 762 3.95 -3.37 -33.44
C ASN A 762 3.36 -1.97 -33.24
N SER A 763 3.58 -1.33 -32.09
CA SER A 763 3.14 0.04 -31.84
C SER A 763 3.78 1.00 -32.85
N GLN A 764 5.07 0.81 -33.13
CA GLN A 764 5.79 1.59 -34.13
C GLN A 764 5.35 1.25 -35.56
N GLU A 765 5.34 -0.04 -35.94
CA GLU A 765 5.09 -0.49 -37.31
C GLU A 765 3.62 -0.32 -37.75
N ILE A 766 2.65 -0.55 -36.85
CA ILE A 766 1.22 -0.54 -37.17
C ILE A 766 0.60 0.84 -36.94
N SER A 767 0.94 1.49 -35.82
CA SER A 767 0.28 2.75 -35.41
C SER A 767 1.16 4.00 -35.53
N GLY A 768 2.46 3.85 -35.85
CA GLY A 768 3.42 4.95 -35.86
C GLY A 768 3.72 5.52 -34.47
N ASN A 769 3.27 4.86 -33.40
CA ASN A 769 3.41 5.32 -32.02
C ASN A 769 4.64 4.69 -31.35
N HIS A 770 5.47 5.53 -30.76
CA HIS A 770 6.69 5.13 -30.04
C HIS A 770 6.43 4.82 -28.55
N GLN A 771 5.17 4.61 -28.17
CA GLN A 771 4.78 4.31 -26.80
C GLN A 771 5.31 2.94 -26.37
N ARG A 772 6.04 2.95 -25.26
CA ARG A 772 6.58 1.77 -24.59
C ARG A 772 5.78 1.46 -23.34
N ILE A 773 5.63 0.17 -23.02
CA ILE A 773 4.99 -0.28 -21.79
C ILE A 773 5.96 -1.20 -21.07
N ILE A 774 6.75 -0.60 -20.17
CA ILE A 774 7.86 -1.27 -19.47
C ILE A 774 7.42 -2.55 -18.74
N ARG A 775 6.18 -2.60 -18.22
CA ARG A 775 5.63 -3.80 -17.57
C ARG A 775 5.43 -4.97 -18.51
N LEU A 776 5.05 -4.71 -19.77
CA LEU A 776 4.97 -5.75 -20.80
C LEU A 776 6.37 -6.26 -21.16
N GLU A 777 7.34 -5.36 -21.31
CA GLU A 777 8.73 -5.75 -21.56
C GLU A 777 9.30 -6.60 -20.42
N ALA A 778 9.06 -6.19 -19.17
CA ALA A 778 9.44 -6.93 -17.97
C ALA A 778 8.80 -8.31 -17.90
N TYR A 779 7.49 -8.40 -18.21
CA TYR A 779 6.78 -9.67 -18.28
C TYR A 779 7.38 -10.57 -19.36
N ALA A 780 7.60 -10.05 -20.57
CA ALA A 780 8.16 -10.80 -21.68
C ALA A 780 9.56 -11.34 -21.34
N ALA A 781 10.44 -10.50 -20.77
CA ALA A 781 11.77 -10.87 -20.30
C ALA A 781 11.73 -11.96 -19.23
N GLN A 782 10.79 -11.85 -18.28
CA GLN A 782 10.62 -12.85 -17.23
C GLN A 782 10.15 -14.20 -17.80
N GLN A 783 9.20 -14.20 -18.73
CA GLN A 783 8.69 -15.44 -19.32
C GLN A 783 9.72 -16.13 -20.23
N SER A 784 10.57 -15.36 -20.94
CA SER A 784 11.60 -15.91 -21.82
C SER A 784 12.95 -16.16 -21.13
N HIS A 785 13.14 -15.67 -19.90
CA HIS A 785 14.44 -15.59 -19.23
C HIS A 785 15.52 -14.91 -20.11
N ASP A 786 15.13 -13.90 -20.89
CA ASP A 786 16.03 -13.18 -21.80
C ASP A 786 16.78 -12.06 -21.06
N THR A 787 18.05 -12.30 -20.74
CA THR A 787 18.92 -11.35 -20.04
C THR A 787 19.13 -10.04 -20.82
N GLN A 788 19.13 -10.08 -22.16
CA GLN A 788 19.30 -8.87 -22.97
C GLN A 788 18.05 -8.00 -22.89
N LEU A 789 16.87 -8.61 -23.03
CA LEU A 789 15.60 -7.91 -22.88
C LEU A 789 15.41 -7.39 -21.45
N ALA A 790 15.81 -8.15 -20.43
CA ALA A 790 15.77 -7.72 -19.05
C ALA A 790 16.70 -6.51 -18.79
N THR A 791 17.91 -6.53 -19.35
CA THR A 791 18.86 -5.41 -19.27
C THR A 791 18.32 -4.18 -19.99
N LYS A 792 17.74 -4.35 -21.20
CA LYS A 792 17.04 -3.28 -21.94
C LYS A 792 15.91 -2.69 -21.08
N THR A 793 15.07 -3.54 -20.48
CA THR A 793 13.94 -3.12 -19.65
C THR A 793 14.38 -2.26 -18.47
N TRP A 794 15.43 -2.65 -17.76
CA TRP A 794 16.02 -1.84 -16.68
C TRP A 794 16.58 -0.51 -17.18
N ASN A 795 17.27 -0.52 -18.32
CA ASN A 795 17.78 0.69 -18.95
C ASN A 795 16.65 1.61 -19.42
N ASP A 796 15.53 1.07 -19.91
CA ASP A 796 14.39 1.86 -20.35
C ASP A 796 13.62 2.45 -19.16
N LEU A 797 13.46 1.69 -18.06
CA LEU A 797 12.84 2.17 -16.82
C LEU A 797 13.63 3.35 -16.21
N LEU A 798 14.97 3.27 -16.23
CA LEU A 798 15.87 4.22 -15.57
C LEU A 798 16.51 5.25 -16.52
N GLY A 799 16.43 5.05 -17.84
CA GLY A 799 17.19 5.79 -18.84
C GLY A 799 16.87 7.27 -18.92
N ARG A 800 15.61 7.66 -18.70
CA ARG A 800 15.23 9.08 -18.58
C ARG A 800 15.84 9.74 -17.33
N HIS A 801 16.15 8.97 -16.29
CA HIS A 801 16.67 9.46 -14.99
C HIS A 801 18.18 9.52 -14.95
N ARG A 802 18.88 8.57 -15.60
CA ARG A 802 20.35 8.59 -15.72
C ARG A 802 20.87 9.78 -16.55
N ASN A 803 20.06 10.33 -17.45
CA ASN A 803 20.43 11.40 -18.37
C ASN A 803 20.12 12.83 -17.87
N HIS A 804 19.57 12.99 -16.66
CA HIS A 804 19.27 14.31 -16.12
C HIS A 804 20.56 14.98 -15.61
N LYS A 805 21.06 15.97 -16.36
CA LYS A 805 22.24 16.76 -15.93
C LYS A 805 21.84 17.76 -14.85
N ALA A 806 22.71 17.98 -13.87
CA ALA A 806 22.55 19.04 -12.88
C ALA A 806 22.39 20.40 -13.59
N GLY A 807 21.29 21.10 -13.34
CA GLY A 807 20.97 22.41 -13.93
C GLY A 807 19.91 22.41 -15.06
N GLN A 808 19.43 21.24 -15.52
CA GLN A 808 18.25 21.19 -16.40
C GLN A 808 16.96 21.28 -15.57
N LYS A 809 15.98 22.10 -16.02
CA LYS A 809 14.63 22.15 -15.43
C LYS A 809 14.04 20.75 -15.47
N GLN A 810 13.60 20.22 -14.32
CA GLN A 810 12.91 18.93 -14.31
C GLN A 810 11.62 19.05 -15.15
N PRO A 811 11.32 18.05 -16.01
CA PRO A 811 10.04 18.03 -16.70
C PRO A 811 8.92 17.99 -15.67
N THR A 812 7.84 18.69 -15.97
CA THR A 812 6.67 18.73 -15.10
C THR A 812 6.03 17.36 -14.97
N ILE A 813 5.80 16.95 -13.72
CA ILE A 813 5.22 15.65 -13.37
C ILE A 813 3.72 15.66 -13.71
N SER A 814 3.26 14.62 -14.39
CA SER A 814 1.83 14.31 -14.56
C SER A 814 1.43 13.07 -13.74
N THR A 815 0.14 12.91 -13.47
CA THR A 815 -0.37 11.75 -12.71
C THR A 815 -0.20 10.46 -13.48
N ASN A 816 -0.48 10.51 -14.77
CA ASN A 816 -0.21 9.45 -15.73
C ASN A 816 1.23 8.92 -15.65
N GLU A 817 2.23 9.81 -15.63
CA GLU A 817 3.63 9.42 -15.53
C GLU A 817 3.93 8.78 -14.17
N ALA A 818 3.50 9.44 -13.07
CA ALA A 818 3.77 8.97 -11.71
C ALA A 818 3.19 7.57 -11.46
N ALA A 819 1.91 7.36 -11.80
CA ALA A 819 1.25 6.07 -11.65
C ALA A 819 1.87 5.00 -12.55
N SER A 820 1.98 5.26 -13.86
CA SER A 820 2.47 4.26 -14.82
C SER A 820 3.92 3.87 -14.57
N TRP A 821 4.79 4.83 -14.23
CA TRP A 821 6.19 4.56 -13.92
C TRP A 821 6.30 3.79 -12.60
N SER A 822 5.55 4.16 -11.57
CA SER A 822 5.64 3.50 -10.26
C SER A 822 5.18 2.05 -10.32
N LEU A 823 4.05 1.78 -10.97
CA LEU A 823 3.57 0.41 -11.21
C LEU A 823 4.59 -0.40 -12.01
N ALA A 824 5.24 0.22 -13.01
CA ALA A 824 6.29 -0.44 -13.76
C ALA A 824 7.53 -0.75 -12.93
N ALA A 825 7.97 0.20 -12.11
CA ALA A 825 9.13 0.01 -11.26
C ALA A 825 8.88 -1.09 -10.21
N ILE A 826 7.71 -1.09 -9.58
CA ILE A 826 7.29 -2.08 -8.59
C ILE A 826 7.30 -3.50 -9.18
N TYR A 827 6.75 -3.67 -10.38
CA TYR A 827 6.70 -4.98 -11.03
C TYR A 827 8.08 -5.43 -11.54
N THR A 828 8.81 -4.55 -12.24
CA THR A 828 10.16 -4.85 -12.76
C THR A 828 11.13 -5.24 -11.64
N GLN A 829 11.06 -4.55 -10.50
CA GLN A 829 11.89 -4.88 -9.35
C GLN A 829 11.59 -6.27 -8.76
N GLU A 830 10.34 -6.73 -8.83
CA GLU A 830 9.97 -8.07 -8.38
C GLU A 830 10.51 -9.13 -9.34
N VAL A 831 10.18 -9.00 -10.62
CA VAL A 831 10.38 -10.11 -11.57
C VAL A 831 11.76 -10.10 -12.22
N LEU A 832 12.40 -8.94 -12.37
CA LEU A 832 13.71 -8.81 -13.04
C LEU A 832 14.85 -8.50 -12.07
N LYS A 833 14.69 -8.76 -10.76
CA LYS A 833 15.76 -8.56 -9.78
C LYS A 833 17.06 -9.28 -10.16
N TRP A 834 16.94 -10.49 -10.70
CA TRP A 834 18.05 -11.34 -11.16
C TRP A 834 18.87 -10.73 -12.32
N ALA A 835 18.29 -9.78 -13.06
CA ALA A 835 18.90 -9.13 -14.22
C ALA A 835 19.17 -7.64 -14.00
N SER A 836 19.04 -7.13 -12.78
CA SER A 836 19.27 -5.71 -12.51
C SER A 836 20.72 -5.35 -12.87
N PRO A 837 20.97 -4.41 -13.82
CA PRO A 837 22.32 -4.09 -14.29
C PRO A 837 23.23 -3.42 -13.24
N ASP A 838 22.83 -3.44 -11.98
CA ASP A 838 23.62 -3.12 -10.79
C ASP A 838 23.75 -4.31 -9.83
N THR A 839 23.73 -5.55 -10.34
CA THR A 839 24.86 -6.42 -10.00
C THR A 839 26.12 -5.74 -10.53
N ALA A 840 26.52 -4.63 -9.88
CA ALA A 840 27.91 -4.48 -9.56
C ALA A 840 28.22 -5.79 -8.85
N ALA A 841 28.70 -6.76 -9.62
CA ALA A 841 29.90 -7.40 -9.20
C ALA A 841 30.73 -6.30 -8.52
N GLU A 842 30.81 -6.32 -7.19
CA GLU A 842 32.15 -6.29 -6.62
C GLU A 842 32.95 -7.13 -7.59
N LYS A 843 33.81 -6.49 -8.39
CA LYS A 843 34.62 -7.20 -9.39
C LYS A 843 35.03 -8.49 -8.70
N PRO A 844 34.62 -9.67 -9.20
CA PRO A 844 34.63 -10.87 -8.38
C PRO A 844 36.02 -10.94 -7.77
N ILE A 845 36.10 -11.04 -6.43
CA ILE A 845 37.40 -10.97 -5.74
C ILE A 845 38.37 -12.03 -6.28
N TRP A 846 37.83 -13.05 -6.95
CA TRP A 846 38.53 -14.09 -7.68
C TRP A 846 38.07 -14.20 -9.14
N ILE A 847 39.02 -14.37 -10.07
CA ILE A 847 38.77 -14.71 -11.48
C ILE A 847 39.40 -16.07 -11.80
N VAL A 848 38.69 -16.89 -12.57
CA VAL A 848 39.12 -18.25 -12.93
C VAL A 848 39.78 -18.24 -14.30
N GLU A 849 41.02 -18.72 -14.37
CA GLU A 849 41.73 -19.01 -15.61
C GLU A 849 41.92 -20.53 -15.73
N SER A 850 41.15 -21.22 -16.57
CA SER A 850 41.13 -22.69 -16.64
C SER A 850 41.30 -23.25 -18.06
N GLU A 851 42.02 -24.37 -18.16
CA GLU A 851 42.20 -25.16 -19.39
C GLU A 851 40.99 -26.04 -19.71
N SER A 852 40.09 -26.25 -18.76
CA SER A 852 38.88 -27.06 -18.94
C SER A 852 37.61 -26.26 -18.66
N PRO A 853 36.59 -26.33 -19.54
CA PRO A 853 35.28 -25.77 -19.24
C PRO A 853 34.52 -26.56 -18.16
N TYR A 854 35.00 -27.76 -17.79
CA TYR A 854 34.34 -28.66 -16.83
C TYR A 854 34.87 -28.53 -15.38
N HIS A 855 35.42 -27.38 -15.00
CA HIS A 855 35.84 -27.16 -13.62
C HIS A 855 34.61 -26.83 -12.74
N GLU A 856 34.66 -27.22 -11.47
CA GLU A 856 33.66 -26.83 -10.47
C GLU A 856 34.33 -25.93 -9.44
N ILE A 857 33.73 -24.77 -9.15
CA ILE A 857 34.20 -23.87 -8.09
C ILE A 857 33.00 -23.45 -7.26
N HIS A 858 33.09 -23.68 -5.95
CA HIS A 858 32.13 -23.21 -4.97
C HIS A 858 32.79 -22.11 -4.14
N LEU A 859 32.27 -20.89 -4.22
CA LEU A 859 32.73 -19.73 -3.45
C LEU A 859 31.93 -19.63 -2.14
N GLY A 860 32.62 -19.69 -1.00
CA GLY A 860 32.08 -19.51 0.35
C GLY A 860 33.21 -19.22 1.35
N ASP A 861 32.98 -19.42 2.65
CA ASP A 861 34.03 -19.27 3.69
C ASP A 861 35.26 -20.16 3.42
N THR A 862 35.04 -21.28 2.74
CA THR A 862 36.06 -22.11 2.10
C THR A 862 35.75 -22.17 0.60
N ILE A 863 36.71 -21.83 -0.23
CA ILE A 863 36.66 -22.02 -1.68
C ILE A 863 37.00 -23.48 -1.97
N ASP A 864 36.09 -24.18 -2.62
CA ASP A 864 36.25 -25.58 -3.01
C ASP A 864 36.34 -25.65 -4.55
N ILE A 865 37.46 -26.17 -5.07
CA ILE A 865 37.83 -26.18 -6.48
C ILE A 865 38.05 -27.61 -6.94
N LYS A 866 37.32 -28.07 -7.95
CA LYS A 866 37.65 -29.29 -8.70
C LYS A 866 38.13 -28.93 -10.09
N ALA A 867 39.40 -29.18 -10.35
CA ALA A 867 40.09 -28.81 -11.57
C ALA A 867 40.52 -30.07 -12.34
N PRO A 868 39.79 -30.51 -13.38
CA PRO A 868 40.16 -31.68 -14.17
C PRO A 868 41.39 -31.45 -15.06
N LYS A 869 41.82 -30.19 -15.24
CA LYS A 869 43.05 -29.76 -15.92
C LYS A 869 43.67 -28.56 -15.19
N GLY A 870 44.65 -27.88 -15.79
CA GLY A 870 45.26 -26.68 -15.21
C GLY A 870 44.24 -25.58 -14.92
N LEU A 871 44.27 -25.04 -13.71
CA LEU A 871 43.41 -23.96 -13.26
C LEU A 871 44.19 -23.02 -12.35
N THR A 872 44.12 -21.72 -12.62
CA THR A 872 44.60 -20.65 -11.74
C THR A 872 43.42 -19.79 -11.30
N LEU A 873 43.25 -19.63 -9.99
CA LEU A 873 42.30 -18.70 -9.39
C LEU A 873 43.04 -17.42 -9.01
N TRP A 874 42.77 -16.33 -9.71
CA TRP A 874 43.44 -15.04 -9.58
C TRP A 874 42.69 -14.10 -8.65
N TYR A 875 43.37 -13.54 -7.66
CA TYR A 875 42.84 -12.45 -6.86
C TYR A 875 42.82 -11.16 -7.68
N THR A 876 41.70 -10.45 -7.74
CA THR A 876 41.50 -9.36 -8.71
C THR A 876 42.15 -8.04 -8.34
N GLN A 877 42.52 -7.84 -7.07
CA GLN A 877 43.21 -6.61 -6.65
C GLN A 877 44.73 -6.74 -6.83
N LYS A 878 45.33 -5.68 -7.37
CA LYS A 878 46.79 -5.58 -7.55
C LYS A 878 47.44 -5.26 -6.21
N LEU A 879 48.39 -6.08 -5.78
CA LEU A 879 49.11 -5.93 -4.54
C LEU A 879 50.35 -5.04 -4.74
N LYS A 880 50.78 -4.37 -3.67
CA LYS A 880 52.01 -3.55 -3.65
C LYS A 880 52.81 -3.86 -2.37
N ALA A 881 54.12 -4.01 -2.51
CA ALA A 881 55.02 -4.19 -1.38
C ALA A 881 55.16 -2.89 -0.55
N PRO A 882 55.31 -2.97 0.79
CA PRO A 882 55.36 -4.20 1.58
C PRO A 882 53.98 -4.82 1.86
N VAL A 883 53.86 -6.14 1.66
CA VAL A 883 52.61 -6.86 1.88
C VAL A 883 52.86 -8.26 2.42
N THR A 884 51.97 -8.72 3.28
CA THR A 884 51.89 -10.13 3.71
C THR A 884 50.60 -10.75 3.19
N ILE A 885 50.71 -11.92 2.54
CA ILE A 885 49.59 -12.72 2.08
C ILE A 885 49.55 -13.99 2.95
N THR A 886 48.41 -14.30 3.57
CA THR A 886 48.23 -15.52 4.38
C THR A 886 46.98 -16.26 3.98
N TYR A 887 47.03 -17.59 3.92
CA TYR A 887 45.88 -18.44 3.65
C TYR A 887 46.13 -19.88 4.10
N GLN A 888 45.08 -20.68 4.10
CA GLN A 888 45.16 -22.13 4.28
C GLN A 888 44.71 -22.85 3.01
N ALA A 889 45.41 -23.92 2.64
CA ALA A 889 45.08 -24.72 1.47
C ALA A 889 45.29 -26.21 1.75
N SER A 890 44.41 -27.03 1.18
CA SER A 890 44.50 -28.50 1.25
C SER A 890 44.11 -29.12 -0.08
N ILE A 891 44.92 -30.09 -0.53
CA ILE A 891 44.57 -30.95 -1.67
C ILE A 891 43.82 -32.17 -1.14
N VAL A 892 42.59 -32.34 -1.60
CA VAL A 892 41.65 -33.35 -1.12
C VAL A 892 41.90 -34.68 -1.84
N ASP A 893 42.04 -35.74 -1.04
CA ASP A 893 42.09 -37.14 -1.46
C ASP A 893 41.24 -37.99 -0.51
N GLU A 894 39.90 -37.88 -0.60
CA GLU A 894 38.96 -38.61 0.25
C GLU A 894 38.53 -39.97 -0.39
N GLY A 895 39.23 -40.42 -1.44
CA GLY A 895 38.89 -41.63 -2.20
C GLY A 895 37.66 -41.50 -3.10
N LYS A 896 37.21 -40.27 -3.39
CA LYS A 896 36.09 -40.00 -4.31
C LYS A 896 36.58 -39.83 -5.74
N VAL A 897 35.69 -40.04 -6.71
CA VAL A 897 35.99 -39.84 -8.13
C VAL A 897 36.38 -38.38 -8.38
N GLY A 898 37.59 -38.16 -8.88
CA GLY A 898 38.14 -36.82 -9.16
C GLY A 898 39.05 -36.26 -8.06
N ASP A 899 39.05 -36.86 -6.87
CA ASP A 899 40.00 -36.54 -5.81
C ASP A 899 41.37 -37.18 -6.12
N ARG A 900 42.44 -36.40 -5.91
CA ARG A 900 43.81 -36.84 -6.19
C ARG A 900 44.79 -35.87 -5.57
N LEU A 901 45.81 -36.38 -4.87
CA LEU A 901 46.99 -35.58 -4.55
C LEU A 901 47.66 -35.05 -5.84
N SER A 902 47.80 -33.74 -5.95
CA SER A 902 48.39 -33.07 -7.11
C SER A 902 48.98 -31.72 -6.67
N ASP A 903 49.67 -31.04 -7.58
CA ASP A 903 50.46 -29.86 -7.27
C ASP A 903 49.61 -28.70 -6.71
N LEU A 904 50.14 -28.08 -5.65
CA LEU A 904 49.69 -26.80 -5.12
C LEU A 904 50.72 -25.74 -5.51
N ASN A 905 50.33 -24.92 -6.48
CA ASN A 905 51.17 -23.87 -7.02
C ASN A 905 50.65 -22.51 -6.56
N CYS A 906 51.54 -21.55 -6.34
CA CYS A 906 51.15 -20.17 -6.10
C CYS A 906 52.01 -19.20 -6.92
N PHE A 907 51.36 -18.14 -7.35
CA PHE A 907 51.93 -17.02 -8.06
C PHE A 907 51.72 -15.75 -7.25
N TRP A 908 52.75 -14.91 -7.15
CA TRP A 908 52.59 -13.59 -6.54
C TRP A 908 53.41 -12.53 -7.25
N MET A 909 52.97 -11.29 -7.11
CA MET A 909 53.50 -10.13 -7.84
C MET A 909 53.48 -10.34 -9.37
N ALA A 910 52.47 -11.06 -9.86
CA ALA A 910 52.34 -11.36 -11.28
C ALA A 910 52.00 -10.11 -12.09
N THR A 911 52.70 -9.91 -13.20
CA THR A 911 52.44 -8.87 -14.20
C THR A 911 52.65 -9.44 -15.59
N ASP A 912 52.02 -8.85 -16.60
CA ASP A 912 52.15 -9.26 -17.99
C ASP A 912 52.95 -8.19 -18.76
N PRO A 913 54.18 -8.46 -19.24
CA PRO A 913 55.00 -7.47 -19.94
C PRO A 913 54.40 -6.98 -21.27
N GLN A 914 53.44 -7.69 -21.85
CA GLN A 914 52.81 -7.33 -23.13
C GLN A 914 51.39 -6.79 -22.97
N ALA A 915 50.92 -6.56 -21.74
CA ALA A 915 49.57 -6.10 -21.46
C ALA A 915 49.49 -5.12 -20.29
N SER A 916 48.36 -4.42 -20.18
CA SER A 916 48.15 -3.44 -19.10
C SER A 916 47.78 -4.12 -17.78
N THR A 917 47.08 -5.26 -17.85
CA THR A 917 46.76 -6.13 -16.72
C THR A 917 47.04 -7.58 -17.07
N ILE A 918 47.19 -8.45 -16.06
CA ILE A 918 47.31 -9.89 -16.32
C ILE A 918 46.05 -10.48 -16.97
N PHE A 919 44.90 -9.82 -16.87
CA PHE A 919 43.62 -10.34 -17.35
C PHE A 919 43.44 -10.13 -18.87
N ASP A 920 44.16 -9.20 -19.49
CA ASP A 920 43.97 -8.82 -20.90
C ASP A 920 44.33 -9.98 -21.87
N ARG A 921 45.27 -10.85 -21.49
CA ARG A 921 45.70 -12.03 -22.28
C ARG A 921 45.28 -13.35 -21.63
N MET A 922 44.32 -13.33 -20.71
CA MET A 922 43.89 -14.52 -19.96
C MET A 922 43.23 -15.58 -20.86
N ASP A 923 42.43 -15.16 -21.85
CA ASP A 923 41.81 -16.08 -22.82
C ASP A 923 42.85 -16.79 -23.68
N TRP A 924 43.97 -16.12 -23.98
CA TRP A 924 45.09 -16.73 -24.67
C TRP A 924 45.85 -17.71 -23.75
N ARG A 925 46.11 -17.36 -22.49
CA ARG A 925 46.80 -18.28 -21.57
C ARG A 925 45.95 -19.51 -21.21
N GLN A 926 44.64 -19.32 -21.09
CA GLN A 926 43.63 -20.37 -20.93
C GLN A 926 43.97 -21.42 -19.86
N GLY A 927 44.62 -21.02 -18.76
CA GLY A 927 44.98 -21.93 -17.66
C GLY A 927 46.07 -22.93 -18.00
N ASN A 928 46.68 -22.86 -19.19
CA ASN A 928 47.79 -23.70 -19.61
C ASN A 928 49.06 -23.36 -18.82
N PHE A 929 49.69 -24.36 -18.21
CA PHE A 929 50.85 -24.13 -17.36
C PHE A 929 52.03 -23.50 -18.11
N LEU A 930 52.32 -23.94 -19.33
CA LEU A 930 53.46 -23.45 -20.10
C LEU A 930 53.29 -21.99 -20.52
N ARG A 931 52.04 -21.53 -20.69
CA ARG A 931 51.76 -20.12 -20.99
C ARG A 931 51.94 -19.22 -19.78
N SER A 932 52.05 -19.74 -18.56
CA SER A 932 52.35 -18.93 -17.38
C SER A 932 53.76 -18.32 -17.41
N TYR A 933 54.68 -18.84 -18.22
CA TYR A 933 56.00 -18.22 -18.45
C TYR A 933 55.93 -16.85 -19.14
N SER A 934 54.81 -16.53 -19.80
CA SER A 934 54.53 -15.18 -20.33
C SER A 934 54.43 -14.10 -19.25
N LEU A 935 54.20 -14.49 -17.99
CA LEU A 935 54.05 -13.57 -16.87
C LEU A 935 55.39 -13.34 -16.17
N LYS A 936 55.65 -12.09 -15.81
CA LYS A 936 56.71 -11.73 -14.86
C LYS A 936 56.15 -11.87 -13.44
N GLN A 937 56.58 -12.89 -12.71
CA GLN A 937 55.98 -13.28 -11.43
C GLN A 937 56.92 -14.13 -10.59
N TYR A 938 56.66 -14.21 -9.29
CA TYR A 938 57.22 -15.29 -8.47
C TYR A 938 56.36 -16.54 -8.59
N TYR A 939 57.00 -17.71 -8.64
CA TYR A 939 56.34 -19.01 -8.73
C TYR A 939 56.94 -19.97 -7.71
N LEU A 940 56.10 -20.52 -6.84
CA LEU A 940 56.42 -21.74 -6.10
C LEU A 940 55.47 -22.84 -6.55
N GLY A 941 56.03 -23.97 -6.98
CA GLY A 941 55.27 -25.21 -7.12
C GLY A 941 55.64 -26.18 -6.02
N PHE A 942 54.67 -26.56 -5.20
CA PHE A 942 54.81 -27.55 -4.13
C PHE A 942 54.32 -28.90 -4.66
N GLY A 943 55.25 -29.84 -4.85
CA GLY A 943 55.01 -31.06 -5.62
C GLY A 943 54.07 -32.05 -4.92
N GLY A 944 53.17 -32.66 -5.69
CA GLY A 944 52.31 -33.75 -5.24
C GLY A 944 52.22 -34.88 -6.27
N ASN A 945 52.05 -36.12 -5.80
CA ASN A 945 51.91 -37.33 -6.62
C ASN A 945 53.08 -37.52 -7.62
N SER A 946 52.86 -37.32 -8.92
CA SER A 946 53.88 -37.57 -9.96
C SER A 946 54.96 -36.47 -10.03
N ASN A 947 54.77 -35.33 -9.37
CA ASN A 947 55.80 -34.31 -9.25
C ASN A 947 56.59 -34.51 -7.95
N THR A 948 57.80 -35.05 -8.09
CA THR A 948 58.68 -35.38 -6.96
C THR A 948 59.55 -34.19 -6.50
N THR A 949 59.17 -32.96 -6.85
CA THR A 949 59.99 -31.77 -6.56
C THR A 949 59.16 -30.58 -6.14
N THR A 950 59.69 -29.81 -5.18
CA THR A 950 59.19 -28.47 -4.84
C THR A 950 60.17 -27.43 -5.34
N ARG A 951 59.71 -26.48 -6.16
CA ARG A 951 60.57 -25.56 -6.92
C ARG A 951 60.11 -24.12 -6.82
N PHE A 952 61.06 -23.24 -6.56
CA PHE A 952 60.87 -21.79 -6.58
C PHE A 952 61.60 -21.15 -7.75
N ARG A 953 60.94 -20.24 -8.47
CA ARG A 953 61.47 -19.50 -9.62
C ARG A 953 60.97 -18.05 -9.62
N LEU A 954 61.77 -17.16 -10.21
CA LEU A 954 61.36 -15.83 -10.65
C LEU A 954 61.18 -15.87 -12.16
N TYR A 955 59.96 -15.69 -12.66
CA TYR A 955 59.70 -15.63 -14.09
C TYR A 955 60.00 -14.23 -14.62
N ASP A 956 60.62 -14.17 -15.79
CA ASP A 956 61.02 -12.96 -16.48
C ASP A 956 59.97 -12.44 -17.48
N GLY A 957 58.94 -13.24 -17.77
CA GLY A 957 57.84 -12.90 -18.67
C GLY A 957 58.13 -13.16 -20.16
N ASN A 958 58.90 -14.22 -20.46
CA ASN A 958 59.27 -14.60 -21.82
C ASN A 958 58.29 -15.63 -22.43
N ASP A 959 57.38 -15.18 -23.29
CA ASP A 959 56.41 -16.04 -24.00
C ASP A 959 57.06 -17.21 -24.76
N ASN A 960 58.29 -17.05 -25.26
CA ASN A 960 58.97 -18.10 -26.03
C ASN A 960 59.36 -19.32 -25.17
N ALA A 961 59.37 -19.19 -23.84
CA ALA A 961 59.63 -20.28 -22.91
C ALA A 961 58.51 -21.36 -22.91
N GLU A 962 57.34 -21.07 -23.47
CA GLU A 962 56.29 -22.05 -23.76
C GLU A 962 56.83 -23.13 -24.73
N LYS A 963 57.53 -22.69 -25.79
CA LYS A 963 57.96 -23.53 -26.92
C LYS A 963 59.41 -24.01 -26.81
N ASN A 964 60.26 -23.29 -26.08
CA ASN A 964 61.66 -23.64 -25.87
C ASN A 964 62.00 -23.75 -24.38
N ALA A 965 62.36 -24.95 -23.94
CA ALA A 965 62.68 -25.23 -22.53
C ALA A 965 63.97 -24.54 -22.05
N GLU A 966 64.92 -24.23 -22.93
CA GLU A 966 66.18 -23.55 -22.58
C GLU A 966 65.95 -22.08 -22.18
N LEU A 967 64.83 -21.50 -22.59
CA LEU A 967 64.42 -20.14 -22.24
C LEU A 967 63.65 -20.07 -20.92
N ARG A 968 63.44 -21.20 -20.24
CA ARG A 968 62.70 -21.21 -18.97
C ARG A 968 63.56 -20.65 -17.84
N PRO A 969 62.97 -19.88 -16.90
CA PRO A 969 63.70 -19.31 -15.78
C PRO A 969 64.42 -20.37 -14.94
N ALA A 970 65.65 -20.03 -14.51
CA ALA A 970 66.45 -20.87 -13.63
C ALA A 970 65.72 -21.16 -12.30
N ILE A 971 65.96 -22.35 -11.75
CA ILE A 971 65.45 -22.71 -10.43
C ILE A 971 66.27 -21.98 -9.37
N ILE A 972 65.61 -21.19 -8.52
CA ILE A 972 66.25 -20.46 -7.41
C ILE A 972 66.43 -21.40 -6.22
N LYS A 973 65.43 -22.25 -5.96
CA LYS A 973 65.44 -23.23 -4.89
C LYS A 973 64.70 -24.48 -5.31
N GLU A 974 65.25 -25.65 -5.01
CA GLU A 974 64.67 -26.97 -5.27
C GLU A 974 64.76 -27.85 -4.03
N TYR A 975 63.72 -28.63 -3.79
CA TYR A 975 63.71 -29.76 -2.87
C TYR A 975 63.34 -31.02 -3.63
N THR A 976 64.04 -32.11 -3.31
CA THR A 976 63.83 -33.45 -3.90
C THR A 976 63.56 -34.51 -2.83
N ASP A 977 63.59 -34.13 -1.56
CA ASP A 977 63.28 -35.00 -0.42
C ASP A 977 61.77 -35.06 -0.16
N GLN A 978 61.35 -36.10 0.58
CA GLN A 978 59.93 -36.37 0.85
C GLN A 978 59.28 -35.37 1.82
N ASP A 979 60.04 -34.74 2.70
CA ASP A 979 59.49 -33.85 3.73
C ASP A 979 58.94 -32.55 3.12
N HIS A 980 59.44 -32.19 1.93
CA HIS A 980 59.02 -31.01 1.16
C HIS A 980 58.05 -31.34 0.01
N LEU A 981 57.31 -32.45 0.09
CA LEU A 981 56.20 -32.79 -0.81
C LEU A 981 54.85 -32.72 -0.11
N LEU A 982 53.77 -32.51 -0.87
CA LEU A 982 52.43 -32.38 -0.33
C LEU A 982 51.95 -33.68 0.32
N LYS A 983 51.22 -33.52 1.43
CA LYS A 983 50.46 -34.58 2.08
C LYS A 983 48.99 -34.38 1.74
N ALA A 984 48.34 -35.45 1.28
CA ALA A 984 46.91 -35.42 0.99
C ALA A 984 46.08 -35.11 2.25
N ASN A 985 45.02 -34.33 2.09
CA ASN A 985 44.11 -33.89 3.15
C ASN A 985 44.77 -33.10 4.30
N HIS A 986 46.04 -32.68 4.15
CA HIS A 986 46.71 -31.82 5.11
C HIS A 986 46.38 -30.35 4.81
N TRP A 987 46.04 -29.58 5.83
CA TRP A 987 45.80 -28.14 5.72
C TRP A 987 47.11 -27.40 5.98
N TYR A 988 47.74 -26.94 4.91
CA TYR A 988 48.93 -26.10 5.01
C TYR A 988 48.51 -24.67 5.36
N THR A 989 49.21 -24.03 6.29
CA THR A 989 49.16 -22.58 6.52
C THR A 989 50.27 -21.91 5.72
N ILE A 990 49.90 -21.21 4.65
CA ILE A 990 50.84 -20.52 3.77
C ILE A 990 50.93 -19.05 4.18
N ARG A 991 52.17 -18.55 4.28
CA ARG A 991 52.44 -17.12 4.48
C ARG A 991 53.48 -16.65 3.48
N ILE A 992 53.17 -15.62 2.71
CA ILE A 992 54.09 -14.97 1.77
C ILE A 992 54.35 -13.56 2.30
N VAL A 993 55.62 -13.19 2.40
CA VAL A 993 56.06 -11.85 2.79
C VAL A 993 56.77 -11.23 1.60
N VAL A 994 56.35 -10.03 1.21
CA VAL A 994 57.00 -9.24 0.15
C VAL A 994 57.41 -7.89 0.73
N LYS A 995 58.68 -7.55 0.57
CA LYS A 995 59.29 -6.27 0.95
C LYS A 995 59.79 -5.56 -0.31
N GLN A 996 60.40 -4.39 -0.15
CA GLN A 996 60.90 -3.60 -1.28
C GLN A 996 62.01 -4.29 -2.08
N ASP A 997 62.84 -5.12 -1.44
CA ASP A 997 64.03 -5.75 -2.04
C ASP A 997 64.05 -7.28 -1.94
N SER A 998 63.02 -7.88 -1.33
CA SER A 998 63.01 -9.30 -0.98
C SER A 998 61.61 -9.91 -0.88
N THR A 999 61.52 -11.23 -1.06
CA THR A 999 60.31 -12.02 -0.79
C THR A 999 60.65 -13.35 -0.14
N ALA A 1000 59.77 -13.88 0.70
CA ALA A 1000 59.88 -15.19 1.32
C ALA A 1000 58.52 -15.86 1.43
N ILE A 1001 58.47 -17.18 1.22
CA ILE A 1001 57.27 -18.02 1.36
C ILE A 1001 57.49 -19.09 2.42
N TYR A 1002 56.46 -19.27 3.25
CA TYR A 1002 56.44 -20.19 4.38
C TYR A 1002 55.26 -21.15 4.25
N PHE A 1003 55.48 -22.43 4.57
CA PHE A 1003 54.45 -23.46 4.73
C PHE A 1003 54.54 -23.98 6.17
N ASP A 1004 53.43 -23.96 6.91
CA ASP A 1004 53.36 -24.38 8.32
C ASP A 1004 54.43 -23.75 9.23
N GLY A 1005 54.80 -22.51 8.92
CA GLY A 1005 55.80 -21.73 9.66
C GLY A 1005 57.24 -21.97 9.21
N GLU A 1006 57.53 -23.02 8.44
CA GLU A 1006 58.84 -23.28 7.84
C GLU A 1006 59.07 -22.38 6.61
N LYS A 1007 60.26 -21.78 6.48
CA LYS A 1007 60.63 -20.97 5.31
C LYS A 1007 61.05 -21.90 4.16
N ILE A 1008 60.21 -22.03 3.15
CA ILE A 1008 60.44 -22.92 2.00
C ILE A 1008 61.38 -22.26 0.98
N ALA A 1009 61.18 -20.99 0.67
CA ALA A 1009 62.05 -20.29 -0.26
C ALA A 1009 62.04 -18.78 -0.02
N ASP A 1010 63.12 -18.13 -0.42
CA ASP A 1010 63.27 -16.68 -0.43
C ASP A 1010 64.09 -16.19 -1.62
N TYR A 1011 63.94 -14.91 -1.94
CA TYR A 1011 64.72 -14.20 -2.94
C TYR A 1011 65.00 -12.79 -2.46
N GLN A 1012 66.24 -12.34 -2.61
CA GLN A 1012 66.67 -10.97 -2.38
C GLN A 1012 67.51 -10.52 -3.57
N GLY A 1013 67.15 -9.38 -4.18
CA GLY A 1013 67.82 -8.92 -5.39
C GLY A 1013 67.24 -7.61 -5.93
N LYS A 1014 68.01 -6.93 -6.78
CA LYS A 1014 67.61 -5.65 -7.39
C LYS A 1014 66.39 -5.79 -8.32
N ASP A 1015 66.13 -6.99 -8.81
CA ASP A 1015 65.00 -7.32 -9.69
C ASP A 1015 63.75 -7.80 -8.92
N ALA A 1016 63.70 -7.55 -7.61
CA ALA A 1016 62.55 -7.94 -6.78
C ALA A 1016 61.25 -7.28 -7.27
N LEU A 1017 60.20 -8.09 -7.39
CA LEU A 1017 58.89 -7.61 -7.86
C LEU A 1017 58.15 -6.95 -6.70
N THR A 1018 57.82 -5.67 -6.85
CA THR A 1018 57.20 -4.84 -5.79
C THR A 1018 55.71 -4.58 -6.00
N SER A 1019 55.12 -5.01 -7.13
CA SER A 1019 53.68 -4.94 -7.34
C SER A 1019 53.21 -5.99 -8.35
N GLY A 1020 51.96 -6.44 -8.22
CA GLY A 1020 51.35 -7.38 -9.14
C GLY A 1020 50.21 -8.17 -8.50
N TRP A 1021 49.64 -9.12 -9.23
CA TRP A 1021 48.49 -9.91 -8.77
C TRP A 1021 48.93 -11.22 -8.10
N PHE A 1022 48.03 -11.78 -7.29
CA PHE A 1022 48.20 -13.06 -6.62
C PHE A 1022 47.32 -14.12 -7.29
N GLY A 1023 47.83 -15.34 -7.46
CA GLY A 1023 47.07 -16.46 -7.99
C GLY A 1023 47.42 -17.76 -7.29
N ILE A 1024 46.41 -18.59 -7.04
CA ILE A 1024 46.58 -19.97 -6.57
C ILE A 1024 46.28 -20.91 -7.74
N ARG A 1025 47.13 -21.91 -7.97
CA ARG A 1025 47.05 -22.79 -9.13
C ARG A 1025 47.10 -24.25 -8.72
N THR A 1026 46.34 -25.06 -9.43
CA THR A 1026 46.45 -26.53 -9.38
C THR A 1026 46.18 -27.16 -10.75
N THR A 1027 46.29 -28.48 -10.84
CA THR A 1027 46.01 -29.26 -12.06
C THR A 1027 45.58 -30.67 -11.69
N GLN A 1028 44.51 -31.18 -12.31
CA GLN A 1028 44.01 -32.54 -12.03
C GLN A 1028 43.83 -32.80 -10.53
N ALA A 1029 43.15 -31.89 -9.83
CA ALA A 1029 43.08 -31.87 -8.37
C ALA A 1029 41.72 -31.39 -7.86
N HIS A 1030 41.44 -31.74 -6.61
CA HIS A 1030 40.41 -31.13 -5.78
C HIS A 1030 41.13 -30.33 -4.68
N LEU A 1031 40.99 -29.00 -4.69
CA LEU A 1031 41.66 -28.05 -3.80
C LEU A 1031 40.63 -27.32 -2.95
N ARG A 1032 40.82 -27.30 -1.63
CA ARG A 1032 40.12 -26.41 -0.71
C ARG A 1032 41.03 -25.29 -0.22
N PHE A 1033 40.51 -24.07 -0.19
CA PHE A 1033 41.25 -22.85 0.14
C PHE A 1033 40.43 -21.96 1.05
N THR A 1034 40.98 -21.51 2.17
CA THR A 1034 40.25 -20.70 3.17
C THR A 1034 41.18 -19.71 3.88
N SER A 1035 40.61 -18.87 4.74
CA SER A 1035 41.34 -17.92 5.59
C SER A 1035 42.28 -16.98 4.84
N PHE A 1036 41.94 -16.60 3.60
CA PHE A 1036 42.75 -15.69 2.80
C PHE A 1036 42.71 -14.28 3.36
N GLN A 1037 43.88 -13.73 3.67
CA GLN A 1037 44.06 -12.39 4.21
C GLN A 1037 45.24 -11.71 3.53
N ILE A 1038 45.09 -10.40 3.31
CA ILE A 1038 46.14 -9.52 2.84
C ILE A 1038 46.36 -8.46 3.92
N LYS A 1039 47.60 -8.32 4.35
CA LYS A 1039 48.02 -7.25 5.27
C LYS A 1039 49.05 -6.38 4.57
N GLU A 1040 48.60 -5.22 4.12
CA GLU A 1040 49.49 -4.15 3.67
C GLU A 1040 50.16 -3.52 4.89
N HIS A 1041 51.45 -3.20 4.79
CA HIS A 1041 52.17 -2.49 5.85
C HIS A 1041 52.39 -1.05 5.40
N ASN A 1042 51.79 -0.10 6.12
CA ASN A 1042 52.08 1.31 5.89
C ASN A 1042 53.51 1.60 6.36
N PHE A 1043 54.31 2.24 5.51
CA PHE A 1043 55.48 2.99 5.94
C PHE A 1043 55.07 4.42 6.25
#